data_AF-A0A2U3EF05-F1
#
_entry.id   AF-A0A2U3EF05-F1
#
_cell.length_a   1.000
_cell.length_b   1.000
_cell.length_c   1.000
_cell.angle_alpha   90.00
_cell.angle_beta   90.00
_cell.angle_gamma   90.00
#
_symmetry.space_group_name_H-M   'P 1'
#
loop_
_entity.id
_entity.type
_entity.pdbx_description
1 polymer ?
#
loop_
_entity_poly.entity_id
_entity_poly.type
_entity_poly.pdbx_seq_one_letter_code
_entity_poly.pdbx_strand_id
1 'polypeptide(L)'
;MCQPETLLLPDQPTQVEATTPLSHPRLRLRLRLLHPRLPSIPIVRITTVRRFRTWRVVFVIPSADPRHHPGVDRCVRLSSHPCFRFRLPALPPSALRLCAPPGPPTSAMKAASLLGLVGLAALSQAALPRDYEKNDYYVLHLDRRTPVAHVAARLGLEHEGQLGELADHHVFRSAKADHDVVRREIQDSRRRKRDVGGRDVLDGVLLATKQEARMRLEKRVIPPAPALAPLPPRAFGTPVAAAVQQQSRLMKTLDIADPIFTEQWHLMNTVELGHDVNVTGLWLEGITGKNATVAIVDDGLDMNSRDLRDNYFAAGSWDFNDPGPDPKPRLSDDRHGTRCAGEVSAVRNDVCGIGVAYDSKIAGIRILSKPISDADEAEAMIYKYQDNQIYSCSWGPRDDGRSMEAPGVLIRRAMLQGIQKGRGGLGSIYVFASGNGAASDDNCNFDGYTNSIYSITVGAVDRAGKHPYYSEHCSANLVVTYSSGNGDSIHTTDVGENKCATGHGGTSAAAPLAAGIFALVMQVRSDLSWRDLQYLAMDTAKPVADTDAAWQKTAIGKQFSHIFGYGKIDSYALVEKAKTWEKVKPQAWYFSPWLHVKKFIPEGKNGLIVDFEVTKDMLKEANLARLEHVTVTMNVEHTRRGDLSVDLISPAKVVSHIATARKDDEHAGGYKDWTFMSVAHWGETGVGKWTLVVRDTKENEHNGTFIDWHLKLWGESIDADKTTLLPMPNADDDADHDKISSTVTPPAATSTVPAAPEPTHEDTVTKPTDHPERPTKPAAKPTPVATDDPHAEATTAASSWIDKFPTFGASKTAQVWIYGALGLIVVFCIGLGIYLWIARRRRLRNNPRDDYEFELLDEEERDGLNPEKAAAKKGKGRRTRGGELYDAFAMGSDDDDEFDAYRDRSAERLAGVDEADQQYVVGEESDDEGGAVDEKAAEKQPLGQSRRD
;
A
#
# COMPACT_ATOMS: atom_id res chain seq x y z
N MET A 1 18.92 -45.13 -29.79
CA MET A 1 18.47 -46.02 -30.89
C MET A 1 18.07 -47.37 -30.30
N CYS A 2 17.14 -48.08 -30.95
CA CYS A 2 16.82 -49.51 -30.75
C CYS A 2 16.36 -50.00 -29.36
N GLN A 3 15.02 -50.09 -29.20
CA GLN A 3 14.29 -51.22 -28.57
C GLN A 3 14.32 -52.47 -29.50
N PRO A 4 13.68 -53.65 -29.23
CA PRO A 4 12.62 -54.01 -28.26
C PRO A 4 13.05 -55.18 -27.31
N GLU A 5 12.24 -55.86 -26.46
CA GLU A 5 10.94 -56.61 -26.53
C GLU A 5 10.45 -56.95 -25.09
N THR A 6 9.27 -57.50 -24.71
CA THR A 6 7.91 -57.74 -25.29
C THR A 6 6.95 -58.17 -24.12
N LEU A 7 5.64 -58.37 -24.37
CA LEU A 7 4.55 -58.64 -23.40
C LEU A 7 4.57 -60.04 -22.73
N LEU A 8 3.83 -60.20 -21.61
CA LEU A 8 2.77 -61.23 -21.45
C LEU A 8 1.79 -60.97 -20.27
N LEU A 9 0.57 -61.54 -20.38
CA LEU A 9 -0.58 -61.58 -19.45
C LEU A 9 -1.19 -63.01 -19.60
N PRO A 10 -1.93 -63.63 -18.63
CA PRO A 10 -3.32 -63.21 -18.32
C PRO A 10 -3.98 -63.62 -16.95
N ASP A 11 -5.23 -63.17 -16.76
CA ASP A 11 -6.40 -63.79 -16.08
C ASP A 11 -6.51 -64.11 -14.57
N GLN A 12 -7.78 -64.26 -14.14
CA GLN A 12 -8.33 -64.50 -12.78
C GLN A 12 -9.05 -65.89 -12.73
N PRO A 13 -10.09 -66.20 -11.89
CA PRO A 13 -10.57 -65.67 -10.59
C PRO A 13 -10.88 -66.78 -9.53
N THR A 14 -11.39 -66.42 -8.34
CA THR A 14 -12.14 -67.36 -7.45
C THR A 14 -13.06 -66.67 -6.44
N GLN A 15 -14.08 -67.41 -5.96
CA GLN A 15 -15.07 -67.07 -4.91
C GLN A 15 -15.43 -68.38 -4.16
N VAL A 16 -16.22 -68.45 -3.07
CA VAL A 16 -17.05 -67.50 -2.31
C VAL A 16 -16.97 -67.86 -0.79
N GLU A 17 -17.59 -67.21 0.20
CA GLU A 17 -18.96 -67.44 0.73
C GLU A 17 -19.17 -66.63 2.05
N ALA A 18 -20.36 -66.67 2.66
CA ALA A 18 -20.73 -65.87 3.84
C ALA A 18 -21.45 -66.68 4.95
N THR A 19 -21.49 -66.17 6.20
CA THR A 19 -22.41 -66.66 7.27
C THR A 19 -22.59 -65.67 8.43
N THR A 20 -23.68 -65.82 9.18
CA THR A 20 -24.15 -65.08 10.39
C THR A 20 -25.23 -65.96 11.09
N PRO A 21 -25.89 -65.61 12.24
CA PRO A 21 -25.71 -64.56 13.26
C PRO A 21 -25.69 -65.13 14.72
N LEU A 22 -25.95 -64.28 15.75
CA LEU A 22 -26.47 -64.50 17.15
C LEU A 22 -25.63 -63.71 18.20
N SER A 23 -26.09 -63.28 19.39
CA SER A 23 -27.40 -62.74 19.86
C SER A 23 -27.28 -62.19 21.30
N HIS A 24 -28.07 -61.14 21.64
CA HIS A 24 -28.23 -60.48 22.96
C HIS A 24 -28.23 -61.35 24.26
N PRO A 25 -27.94 -60.73 25.42
CA PRO A 25 -29.05 -60.36 26.33
C PRO A 25 -29.06 -58.87 26.77
N ARG A 26 -29.99 -58.52 27.69
CA ARG A 26 -30.34 -57.16 28.13
C ARG A 26 -30.07 -56.94 29.63
N LEU A 27 -30.02 -55.68 30.07
CA LEU A 27 -30.59 -55.28 31.36
C LEU A 27 -31.43 -53.99 31.22
N ARG A 28 -32.34 -53.76 32.17
CA ARG A 28 -33.20 -52.55 32.28
C ARG A 28 -33.17 -52.06 33.73
N LEU A 29 -33.25 -50.75 33.92
CA LEU A 29 -33.92 -50.15 35.08
C LEU A 29 -34.87 -49.02 34.63
N ARG A 30 -35.65 -48.44 35.55
CA ARG A 30 -36.83 -47.60 35.22
C ARG A 30 -37.11 -46.59 36.35
N LEU A 31 -37.93 -45.57 36.04
CA LEU A 31 -38.49 -44.54 36.96
C LEU A 31 -37.45 -43.45 37.38
N ARG A 32 -37.82 -42.17 37.63
CA ARG A 32 -39.14 -41.50 37.53
C ARG A 32 -39.02 -39.98 37.26
N LEU A 33 -40.09 -39.44 36.67
CA LEU A 33 -40.54 -38.03 36.55
C LEU A 33 -39.88 -36.95 37.44
N LEU A 34 -39.61 -35.78 36.85
CA LEU A 34 -40.19 -34.48 37.25
C LEU A 34 -40.10 -33.43 36.12
N HIS A 35 -40.87 -32.35 36.19
CA HIS A 35 -41.06 -31.34 35.13
C HIS A 35 -41.25 -29.94 35.76
N PRO A 36 -40.78 -28.87 35.11
CA PRO A 36 -41.70 -27.90 34.47
C PRO A 36 -41.24 -27.60 33.02
N ARG A 37 -42.07 -27.23 32.01
CA ARG A 37 -43.01 -26.10 31.84
C ARG A 37 -42.33 -24.73 31.98
N LEU A 38 -42.48 -23.71 31.11
CA LEU A 38 -43.16 -23.44 29.82
C LEU A 38 -42.53 -22.10 29.28
N PRO A 39 -42.89 -21.48 28.13
CA PRO A 39 -43.82 -21.86 27.06
C PRO A 39 -43.17 -21.87 25.64
N SER A 40 -43.99 -22.15 24.61
CA SER A 40 -43.66 -21.96 23.19
C SER A 40 -44.75 -21.17 22.46
N ILE A 41 -44.41 -20.53 21.34
CA ILE A 41 -45.31 -19.74 20.47
C ILE A 41 -45.23 -20.32 19.04
N PRO A 42 -46.33 -20.39 18.26
CA PRO A 42 -46.52 -21.49 17.32
C PRO A 42 -46.10 -21.21 15.86
N ILE A 43 -45.69 -22.28 15.17
CA ILE A 43 -45.60 -22.34 13.71
C ILE A 43 -46.96 -22.73 13.13
N VAL A 44 -47.46 -21.98 12.15
CA VAL A 44 -48.68 -22.31 11.41
C VAL A 44 -48.32 -22.71 9.97
N ARG A 45 -48.64 -23.94 9.57
CA ARG A 45 -48.64 -24.38 8.16
C ARG A 45 -49.98 -24.03 7.51
N ILE A 46 -49.95 -23.42 6.33
CA ILE A 46 -51.08 -23.43 5.37
C ILE A 46 -50.53 -23.80 4.00
N THR A 47 -51.17 -24.79 3.36
CA THR A 47 -50.87 -25.23 1.98
C THR A 47 -52.12 -25.06 1.12
N THR A 48 -52.09 -24.18 0.11
CA THR A 48 -53.03 -24.24 -1.02
C THR A 48 -52.37 -23.68 -2.27
N VAL A 49 -52.61 -24.30 -3.43
CA VAL A 49 -52.07 -23.89 -4.73
C VAL A 49 -53.11 -23.11 -5.52
N ARG A 50 -52.76 -21.94 -6.07
CA ARG A 50 -53.19 -21.49 -7.41
C ARG A 50 -52.45 -20.26 -7.93
N ARG A 51 -52.41 -20.15 -9.27
CA ARG A 51 -51.74 -19.09 -10.04
C ARG A 51 -52.38 -17.71 -9.82
N PHE A 52 -51.57 -16.65 -9.82
CA PHE A 52 -51.98 -15.32 -10.28
C PHE A 52 -50.95 -14.73 -11.25
N ARG A 53 -51.42 -13.85 -12.16
CA ARG A 53 -50.59 -13.19 -13.17
C ARG A 53 -49.92 -11.94 -12.59
N THR A 54 -48.62 -11.78 -12.80
CA THR A 54 -47.95 -10.49 -12.60
C THR A 54 -48.31 -9.53 -13.73
N TRP A 55 -48.69 -8.30 -13.39
CA TRP A 55 -48.81 -7.20 -14.34
C TRP A 55 -47.49 -6.44 -14.40
N ARG A 56 -46.89 -6.29 -15.59
CA ARG A 56 -45.82 -5.31 -15.81
C ARG A 56 -46.44 -3.92 -15.95
N VAL A 57 -46.12 -3.02 -15.04
CA VAL A 57 -46.27 -1.57 -15.26
C VAL A 57 -44.98 -1.10 -15.91
N VAL A 58 -45.07 -0.60 -17.14
CA VAL A 58 -43.93 -0.02 -17.88
C VAL A 58 -44.12 1.49 -17.90
N PHE A 59 -43.20 2.23 -17.29
CA PHE A 59 -43.11 3.67 -17.49
C PHE A 59 -42.29 3.95 -18.75
N VAL A 60 -42.88 4.70 -19.67
CA VAL A 60 -42.23 5.22 -20.87
C VAL A 60 -42.11 6.73 -20.71
N ILE A 61 -40.88 7.25 -20.77
CA ILE A 61 -40.60 8.69 -20.82
C ILE A 61 -40.20 9.03 -22.26
N PRO A 62 -40.91 9.94 -22.95
CA PRO A 62 -40.54 10.36 -24.30
C PRO A 62 -39.42 11.40 -24.26
N SER A 63 -38.35 11.18 -25.04
CA SER A 63 -37.38 12.24 -25.38
C SER A 63 -37.84 13.01 -26.63
N ALA A 64 -37.41 14.26 -26.76
CA ALA A 64 -37.74 15.13 -27.90
C ALA A 64 -36.47 15.78 -28.46
N ASP A 65 -36.26 15.66 -29.78
CA ASP A 65 -35.06 16.09 -30.50
C ASP A 65 -35.30 17.35 -31.37
N PRO A 66 -34.40 18.36 -31.36
CA PRO A 66 -34.55 19.59 -32.14
C PRO A 66 -33.67 19.69 -33.41
N ARG A 67 -34.02 18.92 -34.46
CA ARG A 67 -34.00 19.31 -35.90
C ARG A 67 -32.74 19.90 -36.59
N HIS A 68 -32.57 19.45 -37.84
CA HIS A 68 -31.72 19.98 -38.95
C HIS A 68 -30.25 19.50 -38.95
N HIS A 69 -29.61 19.15 -40.09
CA HIS A 69 -30.07 19.09 -41.50
C HIS A 69 -29.31 17.96 -42.26
N PRO A 70 -29.95 17.17 -43.15
CA PRO A 70 -29.30 16.02 -43.81
C PRO A 70 -28.77 16.32 -45.23
N GLY A 71 -27.93 15.43 -45.77
CA GLY A 71 -27.45 15.48 -47.16
C GLY A 71 -27.08 14.12 -47.76
N VAL A 72 -27.58 13.87 -48.98
CA VAL A 72 -27.35 12.70 -49.87
C VAL A 72 -28.14 11.42 -49.50
N ASP A 73 -29.17 11.17 -50.32
CA ASP A 73 -30.00 9.98 -50.30
C ASP A 73 -30.15 9.43 -51.74
N ARG A 74 -30.37 8.13 -51.92
CA ARG A 74 -30.63 7.52 -53.25
C ARG A 74 -31.98 6.80 -53.26
N CYS A 75 -32.87 7.27 -54.15
CA CYS A 75 -33.79 6.50 -55.02
C CYS A 75 -34.33 5.12 -54.54
N VAL A 76 -35.64 4.81 -54.59
CA VAL A 76 -36.73 5.46 -55.34
C VAL A 76 -38.14 4.98 -54.92
N ARG A 77 -39.16 5.85 -55.04
CA ARG A 77 -40.60 5.68 -55.46
C ARG A 77 -41.32 4.30 -55.28
N LEU A 78 -42.64 4.21 -55.02
CA LEU A 78 -43.78 5.05 -55.50
C LEU A 78 -45.08 4.92 -54.63
N SER A 79 -46.02 5.85 -54.86
CA SER A 79 -47.40 6.10 -54.35
C SER A 79 -48.35 4.90 -54.04
N SER A 80 -49.44 5.03 -53.25
CA SER A 80 -50.56 5.98 -53.47
C SER A 80 -51.64 6.08 -52.34
N HIS A 81 -52.57 7.05 -52.47
CA HIS A 81 -53.71 7.37 -51.56
C HIS A 81 -54.96 7.79 -52.38
N PRO A 82 -56.20 7.56 -51.87
CA PRO A 82 -57.07 8.66 -51.39
C PRO A 82 -58.13 8.26 -50.31
N CYS A 83 -59.09 9.09 -49.84
CA CYS A 83 -59.04 10.45 -49.24
C CYS A 83 -60.43 10.86 -48.66
N PHE A 84 -60.49 11.99 -47.92
CA PHE A 84 -61.64 12.89 -47.63
C PHE A 84 -62.81 12.54 -46.65
N ARG A 85 -62.86 13.36 -45.55
CA ARG A 85 -64.06 13.98 -44.86
C ARG A 85 -65.09 13.04 -44.17
N PHE A 86 -65.94 13.47 -43.19
CA PHE A 86 -66.33 14.82 -42.71
C PHE A 86 -66.89 14.83 -41.25
N ARG A 87 -66.59 15.91 -40.48
CA ARG A 87 -67.43 16.63 -39.45
C ARG A 87 -67.86 16.03 -38.08
N LEU A 88 -68.01 16.96 -37.12
CA LEU A 88 -68.54 16.87 -35.74
C LEU A 88 -70.01 17.31 -35.62
N PRO A 89 -70.73 16.86 -34.58
CA PRO A 89 -71.41 17.75 -33.58
C PRO A 89 -71.34 17.18 -32.14
N ALA A 90 -71.86 17.74 -31.03
CA ALA A 90 -72.09 19.12 -30.52
C ALA A 90 -72.55 19.03 -29.03
N LEU A 91 -72.56 20.14 -28.26
CA LEU A 91 -73.10 20.22 -26.87
C LEU A 91 -74.64 20.38 -26.84
N PRO A 92 -75.34 20.22 -25.68
CA PRO A 92 -75.82 21.39 -24.89
C PRO A 92 -75.89 21.11 -23.32
N PRO A 93 -76.65 21.79 -22.43
CA PRO A 93 -76.02 22.56 -21.33
C PRO A 93 -76.73 22.57 -19.92
N SER A 94 -76.29 23.47 -19.01
CA SER A 94 -77.06 24.11 -17.89
C SER A 94 -77.34 23.30 -16.59
N ALA A 95 -77.47 23.89 -15.37
CA ALA A 95 -77.11 25.23 -14.83
C ALA A 95 -77.25 25.28 -13.27
N LEU A 96 -76.68 26.33 -12.61
CA LEU A 96 -77.07 27.00 -11.33
C LEU A 96 -77.52 26.12 -10.11
N ARG A 97 -77.00 26.22 -8.87
CA ARG A 97 -76.50 27.32 -7.98
C ARG A 97 -75.75 26.66 -6.76
N LEU A 98 -75.31 27.26 -5.64
CA LEU A 98 -75.41 28.61 -5.01
C LEU A 98 -74.09 28.93 -4.22
N CYS A 99 -74.13 29.41 -2.96
CA CYS A 99 -72.98 29.82 -2.11
C CYS A 99 -73.14 29.34 -0.64
N ALA A 100 -72.04 29.05 0.09
CA ALA A 100 -71.77 29.30 1.54
C ALA A 100 -70.34 28.77 1.93
N PRO A 101 -69.83 28.79 3.20
CA PRO A 101 -68.46 29.26 3.49
C PRO A 101 -67.45 28.13 3.84
N PRO A 102 -66.13 28.44 3.95
CA PRO A 102 -65.10 27.43 4.21
C PRO A 102 -65.06 26.94 5.67
N GLY A 103 -64.87 25.62 5.83
CA GLY A 103 -64.52 25.00 7.12
C GLY A 103 -63.00 24.93 7.38
N PRO A 104 -62.57 24.61 8.61
CA PRO A 104 -61.15 24.56 8.98
C PRO A 104 -60.40 23.38 8.34
N PRO A 105 -59.07 23.48 8.16
CA PRO A 105 -58.28 22.46 7.46
C PRO A 105 -58.14 21.15 8.26
N THR A 106 -58.44 20.04 7.62
CA THR A 106 -58.27 18.67 8.16
C THR A 106 -56.80 18.24 8.20
N SER A 107 -56.45 17.34 9.12
CA SER A 107 -55.07 16.94 9.47
C SER A 107 -54.18 16.34 8.36
N ALA A 108 -54.69 16.13 7.14
CA ALA A 108 -53.98 15.51 6.03
C ALA A 108 -52.69 16.24 5.61
N MET A 109 -52.68 17.59 5.63
CA MET A 109 -51.50 18.36 5.19
C MET A 109 -50.28 18.22 6.10
N LYS A 110 -50.46 17.95 7.41
CA LYS A 110 -49.32 17.80 8.34
C LYS A 110 -48.52 16.52 8.09
N ALA A 111 -49.16 15.45 7.62
CA ALA A 111 -48.47 14.20 7.29
C ALA A 111 -47.55 14.36 6.06
N ALA A 112 -48.01 15.09 5.03
CA ALA A 112 -47.20 15.35 3.84
C ALA A 112 -45.96 16.19 4.15
N SER A 113 -46.06 17.23 4.99
CA SER A 113 -44.91 18.04 5.39
C SER A 113 -43.90 17.27 6.25
N LEU A 114 -44.34 16.36 7.15
CA LEU A 114 -43.40 15.50 7.88
C LEU A 114 -42.69 14.49 6.97
N LEU A 115 -43.40 13.87 6.01
CA LEU A 115 -42.77 12.96 5.04
C LEU A 115 -41.78 13.69 4.12
N GLY A 116 -42.08 14.95 3.73
CA GLY A 116 -41.13 15.80 3.01
C GLY A 116 -39.89 16.14 3.83
N LEU A 117 -40.03 16.44 5.12
CA LEU A 117 -38.90 16.70 6.03
C LEU A 117 -38.04 15.45 6.29
N VAL A 118 -38.66 14.28 6.46
CA VAL A 118 -37.92 13.01 6.57
C VAL A 118 -37.21 12.65 5.26
N GLY A 119 -37.83 12.92 4.11
CA GLY A 119 -37.21 12.76 2.79
C GLY A 119 -36.02 13.69 2.56
N LEU A 120 -36.08 14.94 3.05
CA LEU A 120 -34.97 15.89 3.00
C LEU A 120 -33.85 15.53 3.97
N ALA A 121 -34.16 15.08 5.20
CA ALA A 121 -33.16 14.59 6.15
C ALA A 121 -32.44 13.32 5.64
N ALA A 122 -33.12 12.47 4.88
CA ALA A 122 -32.54 11.30 4.20
C ALA A 122 -31.69 11.64 2.96
N LEU A 123 -31.64 12.91 2.55
CA LEU A 123 -30.87 13.40 1.38
C LEU A 123 -29.76 14.39 1.76
N SER A 124 -29.55 14.67 3.05
CA SER A 124 -28.52 15.61 3.53
C SER A 124 -27.33 14.93 4.24
N GLN A 125 -26.97 13.71 3.84
CA GLN A 125 -25.74 13.02 4.26
C GLN A 125 -24.67 12.96 3.15
N ALA A 126 -24.78 13.80 2.13
CA ALA A 126 -23.60 14.25 1.41
C ALA A 126 -22.78 15.13 2.37
N ALA A 127 -21.80 14.53 3.06
CA ALA A 127 -20.90 15.25 3.94
C ALA A 127 -20.19 16.36 3.13
N LEU A 128 -20.31 17.60 3.60
CA LEU A 128 -19.58 18.72 2.99
C LEU A 128 -18.06 18.45 3.13
N PRO A 129 -17.23 18.76 2.11
CA PRO A 129 -15.79 18.56 2.20
C PRO A 129 -15.22 19.22 3.47
N ARG A 130 -14.46 18.44 4.26
CA ARG A 130 -13.97 18.87 5.56
C ARG A 130 -12.97 20.02 5.41
N ASP A 131 -13.23 21.12 6.11
CA ASP A 131 -12.50 22.37 5.99
C ASP A 131 -11.44 22.48 7.10
N TYR A 132 -10.35 21.73 6.91
CA TYR A 132 -9.18 21.69 7.81
C TYR A 132 -8.45 23.04 7.92
N GLU A 133 -8.81 24.03 7.11
CA GLU A 133 -8.26 25.39 7.26
C GLU A 133 -8.96 26.19 8.35
N LYS A 134 -10.27 25.98 8.55
CA LYS A 134 -11.07 26.69 9.56
C LYS A 134 -11.40 25.86 10.80
N ASN A 135 -11.35 24.54 10.69
CA ASN A 135 -11.82 23.62 11.73
C ASN A 135 -10.76 22.57 12.06
N ASP A 136 -10.76 22.12 13.32
CA ASP A 136 -10.10 20.87 13.69
C ASP A 136 -11.11 19.73 13.68
N TYR A 137 -10.65 18.56 13.26
CA TYR A 137 -11.45 17.33 13.17
C TYR A 137 -10.88 16.25 14.07
N TYR A 138 -11.74 15.48 14.71
CA TYR A 138 -11.36 14.43 15.66
C TYR A 138 -12.17 13.16 15.41
N VAL A 139 -11.51 12.00 15.44
CA VAL A 139 -12.18 10.69 15.45
C VAL A 139 -12.06 10.09 16.84
N LEU A 140 -13.21 9.82 17.46
CA LEU A 140 -13.29 9.18 18.79
C LEU A 140 -13.93 7.80 18.66
N HIS A 141 -13.29 6.78 19.22
CA HIS A 141 -13.91 5.47 19.46
C HIS A 141 -14.57 5.49 20.83
N LEU A 142 -15.86 5.16 20.90
CA LEU A 142 -16.64 5.22 22.14
C LEU A 142 -17.08 3.82 22.59
N ASP A 143 -17.12 3.56 23.89
CA ASP A 143 -17.86 2.40 24.42
C ASP A 143 -19.35 2.56 24.05
N ARG A 144 -19.98 1.49 23.55
CA ARG A 144 -21.40 1.40 23.15
C ARG A 144 -22.42 1.92 24.17
N ARG A 145 -22.04 2.03 25.44
CA ARG A 145 -22.87 2.56 26.53
C ARG A 145 -22.78 4.08 26.68
N THR A 146 -21.87 4.73 25.95
CA THR A 146 -21.52 6.15 26.05
C THR A 146 -22.33 6.98 25.06
N PRO A 147 -23.22 7.88 25.49
CA PRO A 147 -24.03 8.68 24.57
C PRO A 147 -23.16 9.70 23.82
N VAL A 148 -23.06 9.55 22.49
CA VAL A 148 -22.25 10.42 21.61
C VAL A 148 -22.54 11.91 21.83
N ALA A 149 -23.82 12.28 21.99
CA ALA A 149 -24.25 13.65 22.25
C ALA A 149 -23.77 14.21 23.60
N HIS A 150 -23.56 13.37 24.61
CA HIS A 150 -22.99 13.80 25.89
C HIS A 150 -21.48 14.03 25.77
N VAL A 151 -20.76 13.23 24.98
CA VAL A 151 -19.33 13.46 24.69
C VAL A 151 -19.15 14.75 23.89
N ALA A 152 -19.99 14.98 22.86
CA ALA A 152 -20.03 16.23 22.09
C ALA A 152 -20.21 17.45 23.01
N ALA A 153 -21.26 17.45 23.84
CA ALA A 153 -21.55 18.55 24.77
C ALA A 153 -20.47 18.73 25.85
N ARG A 154 -19.83 17.65 26.31
CA ARG A 154 -18.76 17.68 27.33
C ARG A 154 -17.44 18.25 26.81
N LEU A 155 -17.15 18.08 25.53
CA LEU A 155 -15.94 18.57 24.85
C LEU A 155 -16.17 19.89 24.08
N GLY A 156 -17.41 20.35 23.96
CA GLY A 156 -17.76 21.54 23.16
C GLY A 156 -17.67 21.31 21.64
N LEU A 157 -17.77 20.05 21.20
CA LEU A 157 -17.63 19.66 19.79
C LEU A 157 -18.99 19.51 19.10
N GLU A 158 -19.00 19.72 17.79
CA GLU A 158 -20.10 19.32 16.91
C GLU A 158 -19.89 17.87 16.45
N HIS A 159 -20.96 17.09 16.33
CA HIS A 159 -20.90 15.69 15.89
C HIS A 159 -21.36 15.59 14.43
N GLU A 160 -20.48 15.10 13.54
CA GLU A 160 -20.78 15.00 12.10
C GLU A 160 -21.37 13.63 11.70
N GLY A 161 -20.95 12.54 12.36
CA GLY A 161 -21.46 11.20 12.03
C GLY A 161 -20.67 10.03 12.62
N GLN A 162 -20.93 8.83 12.10
CA GLN A 162 -20.00 7.69 12.22
C GLN A 162 -18.94 7.81 11.13
N LEU A 163 -17.72 7.32 11.38
CA LEU A 163 -16.68 7.23 10.34
C LEU A 163 -16.98 6.04 9.42
N GLY A 164 -17.61 6.29 8.28
CA GLY A 164 -18.05 5.26 7.33
C GLY A 164 -18.69 4.05 7.99
N GLU A 165 -18.18 2.87 7.66
CA GLU A 165 -18.63 1.58 8.22
C GLU A 165 -17.83 1.14 9.47
N LEU A 166 -16.93 1.96 10.03
CA LEU A 166 -16.29 1.68 11.33
C LEU A 166 -17.29 1.88 12.48
N ALA A 167 -17.81 0.76 12.99
CA ALA A 167 -18.73 0.76 14.13
C ALA A 167 -18.12 1.46 15.35
N ASP A 168 -18.96 2.19 16.08
CA ASP A 168 -18.62 2.85 17.35
C ASP A 168 -17.51 3.95 17.24
N HIS A 169 -17.07 4.30 16.03
CA HIS A 169 -16.12 5.38 15.72
C HIS A 169 -16.86 6.59 15.15
N HIS A 170 -16.67 7.77 15.74
CA HIS A 170 -17.45 8.97 15.41
C HIS A 170 -16.56 10.17 15.07
N VAL A 171 -16.97 10.93 14.05
CA VAL A 171 -16.28 12.16 13.59
C VAL A 171 -16.89 13.37 14.30
N PHE A 172 -16.01 14.20 14.86
CA PHE A 172 -16.36 15.44 15.55
C PHE A 172 -15.57 16.62 14.96
N ARG A 173 -16.15 17.81 15.06
CA ARG A 173 -15.61 19.08 14.57
C ARG A 173 -15.53 20.12 15.69
N SER A 174 -14.45 20.90 15.73
CA SER A 174 -14.38 22.17 16.46
C SER A 174 -13.90 23.29 15.55
N ALA A 175 -14.04 24.55 16.00
CA ALA A 175 -13.18 25.60 15.47
C ALA A 175 -11.71 25.21 15.67
N LYS A 176 -10.84 25.62 14.74
CA LYS A 176 -9.40 25.32 14.78
C LYS A 176 -8.74 25.97 16.00
N ALA A 177 -7.91 25.22 16.70
CA ALA A 177 -7.24 25.64 17.93
C ALA A 177 -5.73 25.37 17.87
N ASP A 178 -4.94 26.19 18.57
CA ASP A 178 -3.48 26.10 18.61
C ASP A 178 -2.96 24.84 19.34
N HIS A 179 -3.85 24.05 19.95
CA HIS A 179 -3.52 22.82 20.67
C HIS A 179 -4.65 21.78 20.55
N ASP A 180 -4.33 20.51 20.83
CA ASP A 180 -5.30 19.41 20.86
C ASP A 180 -6.23 19.52 22.09
N VAL A 181 -7.40 20.12 21.87
CA VAL A 181 -8.44 20.35 22.88
C VAL A 181 -8.94 19.03 23.49
N VAL A 182 -9.05 17.98 22.67
CA VAL A 182 -9.64 16.70 23.08
C VAL A 182 -8.66 15.90 23.93
N ARG A 183 -7.40 15.79 23.49
CA ARG A 183 -6.32 15.15 24.26
C ARG A 183 -6.14 15.84 25.61
N ARG A 184 -6.21 17.17 25.65
CA ARG A 184 -6.17 17.96 26.88
C ARG A 184 -7.31 17.62 27.84
N GLU A 185 -8.57 17.70 27.39
CA GLU A 185 -9.71 17.41 28.27
C GLU A 185 -9.77 15.95 28.74
N ILE A 186 -9.32 14.99 27.91
CA ILE A 186 -9.17 13.58 28.33
C ILE A 186 -8.06 13.44 29.39
N GLN A 187 -6.92 14.11 29.23
CA GLN A 187 -5.85 14.11 30.24
C GLN A 187 -6.30 14.78 31.55
N ASP A 188 -6.98 15.93 31.49
CA ASP A 188 -7.49 16.63 32.67
C ASP A 188 -8.63 15.86 33.35
N SER A 189 -9.45 15.13 32.60
CA SER A 189 -10.39 14.13 33.16
C SER A 189 -9.63 13.02 33.91
N ARG A 190 -8.61 12.42 33.30
CA ARG A 190 -7.74 11.39 33.91
C ARG A 190 -6.92 11.92 35.11
N ARG A 191 -6.69 13.22 35.23
CA ARG A 191 -6.16 13.88 36.44
C ARG A 191 -7.25 13.96 37.51
N ARG A 192 -8.32 14.74 37.28
CA ARG A 192 -9.46 14.95 38.21
C ARG A 192 -10.06 13.66 38.78
N LYS A 193 -10.06 12.57 38.01
CA LYS A 193 -10.54 11.25 38.43
C LYS A 193 -9.64 10.58 39.49
N ARG A 194 -8.32 10.78 39.45
CA ARG A 194 -7.39 10.32 40.50
C ARG A 194 -7.58 11.11 41.79
N ASP A 195 -7.87 12.40 41.68
CA ASP A 195 -7.96 13.31 42.82
C ASP A 195 -9.33 13.25 43.55
N VAL A 196 -10.43 13.07 42.81
CA VAL A 196 -11.82 13.21 43.32
C VAL A 196 -12.66 11.93 43.15
N GLY A 197 -12.16 10.89 42.47
CA GLY A 197 -12.86 9.60 42.32
C GLY A 197 -14.14 9.61 41.46
N GLY A 198 -14.39 10.71 40.74
CA GLY A 198 -15.57 10.87 39.88
C GLY A 198 -15.54 10.00 38.61
N ARG A 199 -16.72 9.76 38.03
CA ARG A 199 -16.88 9.24 36.66
C ARG A 199 -17.19 10.40 35.72
N ASP A 200 -16.38 10.60 34.68
CA ASP A 200 -16.67 11.52 33.58
C ASP A 200 -17.26 10.70 32.41
N VAL A 201 -18.06 11.31 31.54
CA VAL A 201 -18.47 10.67 30.27
C VAL A 201 -17.28 10.40 29.36
N LEU A 202 -16.18 11.15 29.54
CA LEU A 202 -14.89 10.92 28.87
C LEU A 202 -14.20 9.60 29.27
N ASP A 203 -14.62 8.94 30.35
CA ASP A 203 -14.19 7.56 30.66
C ASP A 203 -14.61 6.56 29.58
N GLY A 204 -15.63 6.88 28.78
CA GLY A 204 -16.11 6.08 27.67
C GLY A 204 -15.34 6.26 26.35
N VAL A 205 -14.31 7.13 26.31
CA VAL A 205 -13.49 7.37 25.11
C VAL A 205 -12.32 6.39 25.08
N LEU A 206 -12.39 5.42 24.17
CA LEU A 206 -11.44 4.31 24.03
C LEU A 206 -10.27 4.65 23.10
N LEU A 207 -10.46 5.58 22.16
CA LEU A 207 -9.42 6.17 21.32
C LEU A 207 -9.84 7.61 20.98
N ALA A 208 -8.89 8.53 20.92
CA ALA A 208 -9.08 9.87 20.38
C ALA A 208 -7.92 10.21 19.44
N THR A 209 -8.23 10.66 18.22
CA THR A 209 -7.22 11.01 17.21
C THR A 209 -7.61 12.31 16.49
N LYS A 210 -6.79 13.35 16.61
CA LYS A 210 -6.90 14.55 15.76
C LYS A 210 -6.59 14.18 14.31
N GLN A 211 -7.35 14.74 13.38
CA GLN A 211 -7.27 14.47 11.95
C GLN A 211 -6.67 15.68 11.23
N GLU A 212 -5.76 15.42 10.30
CA GLU A 212 -5.13 16.42 9.46
C GLU A 212 -5.05 15.90 8.02
N ALA A 213 -5.38 16.73 7.03
CA ALA A 213 -5.20 16.38 5.63
C ALA A 213 -3.72 16.53 5.23
N ARG A 214 -3.06 15.44 4.84
CA ARG A 214 -1.63 15.43 4.44
C ARG A 214 -1.42 14.58 3.17
N MET A 215 -0.39 14.90 2.38
CA MET A 215 0.17 13.96 1.41
C MET A 215 1.24 13.14 2.13
N ARG A 216 0.89 11.93 2.60
CA ARG A 216 1.87 10.92 3.05
C ARG A 216 2.11 9.87 1.96
N LEU A 217 1.02 9.43 1.34
CA LEU A 217 1.03 8.40 0.30
C LEU A 217 1.43 8.97 -1.06
N GLU A 218 2.22 8.23 -1.82
CA GLU A 218 2.54 8.53 -3.22
C GLU A 218 2.24 7.33 -4.13
N LYS A 219 1.84 7.61 -5.37
CA LYS A 219 1.80 6.61 -6.46
C LYS A 219 3.20 6.07 -6.65
N ARG A 220 3.42 4.75 -6.66
CA ARG A 220 4.78 4.20 -6.85
C ARG A 220 5.27 4.50 -8.26
N VAL A 221 6.16 5.50 -8.39
CA VAL A 221 6.78 5.90 -9.66
C VAL A 221 7.98 4.99 -9.94
N ILE A 222 8.24 4.65 -11.20
CA ILE A 222 9.47 3.94 -11.57
C ILE A 222 10.64 4.96 -11.52
N PRO A 223 11.70 4.74 -10.73
CA PRO A 223 12.86 5.64 -10.74
C PRO A 223 13.53 5.63 -12.13
N PRO A 224 14.29 6.67 -12.51
CA PRO A 224 15.09 6.63 -13.74
C PRO A 224 16.01 5.41 -13.75
N ALA A 225 16.06 4.71 -14.88
CA ALA A 225 16.96 3.57 -15.04
C ALA A 225 18.42 4.00 -14.78
N PRO A 226 19.22 3.20 -14.02
CA PRO A 226 20.66 3.47 -13.86
C PRO A 226 21.35 3.66 -15.21
N ALA A 227 22.41 4.47 -15.24
CA ALA A 227 23.16 4.83 -16.46
C ALA A 227 24.03 3.66 -16.99
N LEU A 228 23.38 2.55 -17.30
CA LEU A 228 23.94 1.39 -17.97
C LEU A 228 24.26 1.71 -19.44
N ALA A 229 25.13 0.90 -20.04
CA ALA A 229 25.42 0.97 -21.46
C ALA A 229 24.12 0.86 -22.30
N PRO A 230 24.01 1.56 -23.44
CA PRO A 230 22.77 1.63 -24.21
C PRO A 230 22.27 0.22 -24.56
N LEU A 231 21.06 -0.11 -24.08
CA LEU A 231 20.42 -1.39 -24.34
C LEU A 231 20.38 -1.65 -25.85
N PRO A 232 20.72 -2.87 -26.32
CA PRO A 232 20.69 -3.19 -27.74
C PRO A 232 19.27 -2.95 -28.29
N PRO A 233 19.13 -2.29 -29.45
CA PRO A 233 17.85 -1.71 -29.88
C PRO A 233 16.78 -2.79 -30.13
N ARG A 234 15.77 -2.84 -29.24
CA ARG A 234 14.57 -3.71 -29.28
C ARG A 234 14.82 -5.08 -29.92
N ALA A 235 15.83 -5.79 -29.43
CA ALA A 235 16.13 -7.16 -29.82
C ALA A 235 15.18 -8.17 -29.11
N PHE A 236 13.87 -7.91 -29.15
CA PHE A 236 12.88 -8.91 -28.78
C PHE A 236 13.08 -10.13 -29.66
N GLY A 237 13.07 -11.33 -29.06
CA GLY A 237 13.15 -12.58 -29.80
C GLY A 237 12.10 -12.65 -30.91
N THR A 238 12.43 -13.29 -32.03
CA THR A 238 11.45 -13.42 -33.12
C THR A 238 10.24 -14.24 -32.65
N PRO A 239 8.99 -13.74 -32.77
CA PRO A 239 7.83 -14.43 -32.24
C PRO A 239 7.71 -15.86 -32.79
N VAL A 240 7.56 -16.82 -31.88
CA VAL A 240 7.53 -18.24 -32.23
C VAL A 240 6.26 -18.53 -33.02
N ALA A 241 6.41 -18.89 -34.30
CA ALA A 241 5.31 -19.01 -35.25
C ALA A 241 4.17 -19.96 -34.78
N ALA A 242 4.47 -20.97 -33.96
CA ALA A 242 3.47 -21.84 -33.34
C ALA A 242 2.63 -21.10 -32.28
N ALA A 243 3.25 -20.27 -31.44
CA ALA A 243 2.56 -19.46 -30.44
C ALA A 243 1.72 -18.35 -31.09
N VAL A 244 2.22 -17.70 -32.15
CA VAL A 244 1.45 -16.73 -32.94
C VAL A 244 0.21 -17.40 -33.57
N GLN A 245 0.35 -18.60 -34.15
CA GLN A 245 -0.80 -19.37 -34.65
C GLN A 245 -1.78 -19.75 -33.53
N GLN A 246 -1.30 -20.06 -32.32
CA GLN A 246 -2.16 -20.34 -31.18
C GLN A 246 -2.90 -19.09 -30.73
N GLN A 247 -2.25 -17.92 -30.70
CA GLN A 247 -2.85 -16.63 -30.38
C GLN A 247 -3.96 -16.27 -31.40
N SER A 248 -3.71 -16.40 -32.71
CA SER A 248 -4.74 -16.19 -33.74
C SER A 248 -5.92 -17.16 -33.62
N ARG A 249 -5.69 -18.41 -33.21
CA ARG A 249 -6.76 -19.38 -32.95
C ARG A 249 -7.55 -19.03 -31.68
N LEU A 250 -6.87 -18.59 -30.62
CA LEU A 250 -7.48 -18.14 -29.37
C LEU A 250 -8.40 -16.94 -29.63
N MET A 251 -7.89 -15.90 -30.29
CA MET A 251 -8.67 -14.71 -30.66
C MET A 251 -9.93 -15.08 -31.44
N LYS A 252 -9.81 -15.95 -32.45
CA LYS A 252 -10.95 -16.43 -33.24
C LYS A 252 -11.92 -17.32 -32.45
N THR A 253 -11.47 -18.02 -31.41
CA THR A 253 -12.30 -18.93 -30.60
C THR A 253 -13.06 -18.18 -29.51
N LEU A 254 -12.44 -17.15 -28.93
CA LEU A 254 -13.02 -16.30 -27.89
C LEU A 254 -13.70 -15.04 -28.42
N ASP A 255 -13.58 -14.73 -29.72
CA ASP A 255 -14.07 -13.49 -30.34
C ASP A 255 -13.42 -12.24 -29.71
N ILE A 256 -12.08 -12.25 -29.67
CA ILE A 256 -11.21 -11.12 -29.29
C ILE A 256 -10.93 -10.32 -30.56
N ALA A 257 -11.42 -9.09 -30.64
CA ALA A 257 -11.13 -8.14 -31.73
C ALA A 257 -10.25 -6.96 -31.27
N ASP A 258 -9.82 -6.98 -30.00
CA ASP A 258 -9.10 -5.94 -29.29
C ASP A 258 -7.71 -5.70 -29.90
N PRO A 259 -7.41 -4.48 -30.41
CA PRO A 259 -6.28 -4.24 -31.31
C PRO A 259 -4.89 -4.49 -30.69
N ILE A 260 -4.67 -4.20 -29.40
CA ILE A 260 -3.37 -4.43 -28.73
C ILE A 260 -3.27 -5.77 -28.00
N PHE A 261 -4.25 -6.69 -28.13
CA PHE A 261 -4.14 -8.02 -27.51
C PHE A 261 -2.90 -8.80 -27.99
N THR A 262 -2.44 -8.56 -29.22
CA THR A 262 -1.18 -9.15 -29.73
C THR A 262 0.08 -8.61 -29.04
N GLU A 263 -0.02 -7.45 -28.37
CA GLU A 263 1.06 -6.79 -27.63
C GLU A 263 0.98 -7.04 -26.11
N GLN A 264 -0.17 -7.48 -25.60
CA GLN A 264 -0.38 -7.92 -24.21
C GLN A 264 0.30 -9.26 -23.87
N TRP A 265 1.63 -9.26 -24.01
CA TRP A 265 2.51 -10.41 -23.78
C TRP A 265 2.36 -11.04 -22.40
N HIS A 266 1.96 -10.26 -21.38
CA HIS A 266 1.73 -10.72 -20.02
C HIS A 266 0.53 -11.69 -19.92
N LEU A 267 -0.42 -11.65 -20.86
CA LEU A 267 -1.56 -12.57 -20.97
C LEU A 267 -1.24 -13.80 -21.83
N MET A 268 -0.43 -13.62 -22.88
CA MET A 268 0.07 -14.69 -23.75
C MET A 268 1.38 -14.25 -24.44
N ASN A 269 2.52 -14.82 -24.04
CA ASN A 269 3.82 -14.39 -24.54
C ASN A 269 4.25 -15.23 -25.76
N THR A 270 4.22 -14.62 -26.95
CA THR A 270 4.63 -15.27 -28.20
C THR A 270 6.14 -15.25 -28.45
N VAL A 271 6.92 -14.59 -27.59
CA VAL A 271 8.37 -14.44 -27.70
C VAL A 271 9.06 -15.29 -26.63
N GLU A 272 8.96 -14.89 -25.37
CA GLU A 272 9.50 -15.63 -24.23
C GLU A 272 8.44 -16.64 -23.75
N LEU A 273 8.46 -17.84 -24.33
CA LEU A 273 7.35 -18.79 -24.17
C LEU A 273 7.14 -19.21 -22.70
N GLY A 274 5.90 -19.07 -22.24
CA GLY A 274 5.54 -19.36 -20.85
C GLY A 274 5.97 -18.27 -19.86
N HIS A 275 6.46 -17.13 -20.34
CA HIS A 275 6.62 -15.91 -19.54
C HIS A 275 5.38 -15.00 -19.66
N ASP A 276 4.24 -15.59 -19.31
CA ASP A 276 2.93 -14.96 -19.16
C ASP A 276 2.22 -15.54 -17.91
N VAL A 277 1.07 -14.99 -17.54
CA VAL A 277 0.27 -15.41 -16.37
C VAL A 277 -0.49 -16.73 -16.57
N ASN A 278 -0.37 -17.40 -17.73
CA ASN A 278 -1.08 -18.65 -18.06
C ASN A 278 -2.61 -18.57 -17.86
N VAL A 279 -3.25 -17.50 -18.33
CA VAL A 279 -4.71 -17.28 -18.17
C VAL A 279 -5.55 -17.92 -19.29
N THR A 280 -5.01 -18.07 -20.50
CA THR A 280 -5.80 -18.35 -21.72
C THR A 280 -6.62 -19.66 -21.67
N GLY A 281 -6.17 -20.66 -20.90
CA GLY A 281 -6.93 -21.89 -20.65
C GLY A 281 -8.21 -21.67 -19.85
N LEU A 282 -8.17 -20.78 -18.85
CA LEU A 282 -9.34 -20.44 -18.01
C LEU A 282 -10.42 -19.73 -18.82
N TRP A 283 -10.02 -18.82 -19.71
CA TRP A 283 -10.96 -18.15 -20.62
C TRP A 283 -11.67 -19.14 -21.55
N LEU A 284 -10.98 -20.19 -22.03
CA LEU A 284 -11.58 -21.27 -22.83
C LEU A 284 -12.55 -22.14 -22.01
N GLU A 285 -12.40 -22.21 -20.69
CA GLU A 285 -13.39 -22.80 -19.77
C GLU A 285 -14.53 -21.85 -19.39
N GLY A 286 -14.50 -20.58 -19.82
CA GLY A 286 -15.46 -19.55 -19.44
C GLY A 286 -15.21 -18.91 -18.06
N ILE A 287 -14.05 -19.16 -17.45
CA ILE A 287 -13.59 -18.52 -16.22
C ILE A 287 -12.91 -17.19 -16.60
N THR A 288 -13.57 -16.09 -16.26
CA THR A 288 -13.39 -14.76 -16.88
C THR A 288 -13.60 -13.60 -15.89
N GLY A 289 -13.88 -13.90 -14.61
CA GLY A 289 -14.11 -12.91 -13.55
C GLY A 289 -15.57 -12.68 -13.17
N LYS A 290 -16.51 -13.45 -13.74
CA LYS A 290 -17.96 -13.24 -13.55
C LYS A 290 -18.37 -13.27 -12.07
N ASN A 291 -19.05 -12.20 -11.64
CA ASN A 291 -19.49 -11.93 -10.26
C ASN A 291 -18.36 -11.65 -9.25
N ALA A 292 -17.13 -11.43 -9.72
CA ALA A 292 -16.07 -10.85 -8.90
C ALA A 292 -16.12 -9.31 -8.97
N THR A 293 -15.75 -8.65 -7.88
CA THR A 293 -15.66 -7.17 -7.79
C THR A 293 -14.31 -6.76 -7.24
N VAL A 294 -13.55 -6.00 -8.03
CA VAL A 294 -12.26 -5.41 -7.66
C VAL A 294 -12.42 -3.90 -7.52
N ALA A 295 -11.80 -3.30 -6.51
CA ALA A 295 -11.71 -1.86 -6.34
C ALA A 295 -10.26 -1.41 -6.50
N ILE A 296 -10.04 -0.44 -7.38
CA ILE A 296 -8.74 0.24 -7.54
C ILE A 296 -8.73 1.43 -6.59
N VAL A 297 -7.86 1.40 -5.58
CA VAL A 297 -7.68 2.47 -4.60
C VAL A 297 -6.49 3.31 -5.07
N ASP A 298 -6.73 4.45 -5.72
CA ASP A 298 -5.67 5.15 -6.48
C ASP A 298 -6.02 6.65 -6.79
N ASP A 299 -5.58 7.21 -7.93
CA ASP A 299 -5.82 8.58 -8.39
C ASP A 299 -7.11 8.79 -9.21
N GLY A 300 -7.81 7.71 -9.55
CA GLY A 300 -9.12 7.73 -10.19
C GLY A 300 -9.34 6.63 -11.24
N LEU A 301 -10.56 6.55 -11.75
CA LEU A 301 -10.95 5.59 -12.79
C LEU A 301 -11.82 6.30 -13.84
N ASP A 302 -11.36 6.38 -15.09
CA ASP A 302 -12.18 6.92 -16.19
C ASP A 302 -13.27 5.92 -16.61
N MET A 303 -14.35 5.91 -15.85
CA MET A 303 -15.54 5.11 -16.06
C MET A 303 -16.31 5.41 -17.37
N ASN A 304 -15.83 6.38 -18.17
CA ASN A 304 -16.36 6.72 -19.48
C ASN A 304 -15.59 6.02 -20.62
N SER A 305 -14.42 5.45 -20.36
CA SER A 305 -13.66 4.65 -21.32
C SER A 305 -14.52 3.51 -21.86
N ARG A 306 -14.55 3.31 -23.18
CA ARG A 306 -15.29 2.19 -23.81
C ARG A 306 -14.83 0.84 -23.28
N ASP A 307 -13.55 0.77 -22.91
CA ASP A 307 -12.86 -0.40 -22.39
C ASP A 307 -13.25 -0.74 -20.93
N LEU A 308 -13.75 0.23 -20.16
CA LEU A 308 -14.06 0.04 -18.72
C LEU A 308 -15.55 0.20 -18.37
N ARG A 309 -16.30 1.03 -19.09
CA ARG A 309 -17.65 1.50 -18.72
C ARG A 309 -18.66 0.37 -18.49
N ASP A 310 -18.59 -0.73 -19.24
CA ASP A 310 -19.53 -1.85 -19.14
C ASP A 310 -19.20 -2.76 -17.93
N ASN A 311 -17.98 -2.64 -17.39
CA ASN A 311 -17.52 -3.28 -16.15
C ASN A 311 -17.51 -2.36 -14.92
N TYR A 312 -17.71 -1.05 -15.09
CA TYR A 312 -17.69 -0.08 -14.00
C TYR A 312 -18.75 -0.38 -12.90
N PHE A 313 -18.30 -0.36 -11.64
CA PHE A 313 -19.13 -0.61 -10.46
C PHE A 313 -19.34 0.67 -9.64
N ALA A 314 -20.26 1.51 -10.11
CA ALA A 314 -20.61 2.78 -9.45
C ALA A 314 -21.00 2.64 -7.96
N ALA A 315 -21.62 1.53 -7.56
CA ALA A 315 -22.05 1.33 -6.16
C ALA A 315 -20.91 1.05 -5.19
N GLY A 316 -19.76 0.56 -5.69
CA GLY A 316 -18.52 0.34 -4.95
C GLY A 316 -17.47 1.44 -5.10
N SER A 317 -17.81 2.53 -5.79
CA SER A 317 -16.88 3.60 -6.18
C SER A 317 -17.12 4.91 -5.40
N TRP A 318 -16.05 5.66 -5.14
CA TRP A 318 -16.10 6.95 -4.44
C TRP A 318 -14.86 7.81 -4.71
N ASP A 319 -15.00 9.12 -4.56
CA ASP A 319 -13.92 10.11 -4.58
C ASP A 319 -13.80 10.75 -3.20
N PHE A 320 -12.67 10.54 -2.52
CA PHE A 320 -12.35 11.17 -1.24
C PHE A 320 -11.57 12.49 -1.41
N ASN A 321 -10.92 12.71 -2.56
CA ASN A 321 -10.24 13.96 -2.88
C ASN A 321 -11.23 15.07 -3.28
N ASP A 322 -12.41 14.69 -3.78
CA ASP A 322 -13.53 15.55 -4.12
C ASP A 322 -14.87 14.85 -3.74
N PRO A 323 -15.21 14.78 -2.43
CA PRO A 323 -16.29 13.98 -1.86
C PRO A 323 -17.55 13.73 -2.71
N GLY A 324 -17.65 12.53 -3.29
CA GLY A 324 -18.82 12.11 -4.06
C GLY A 324 -18.67 10.75 -4.77
N PRO A 325 -19.73 10.25 -5.44
CA PRO A 325 -19.76 8.93 -6.09
C PRO A 325 -19.11 8.89 -7.49
N ASP A 326 -18.27 9.88 -7.82
CA ASP A 326 -17.67 10.06 -9.14
C ASP A 326 -16.13 10.06 -9.04
N PRO A 327 -15.46 8.89 -9.18
CA PRO A 327 -14.02 8.72 -9.00
C PRO A 327 -13.20 9.19 -10.21
N LYS A 328 -13.77 10.04 -11.06
CA LYS A 328 -13.18 10.41 -12.34
C LYS A 328 -11.86 11.20 -12.17
N PRO A 329 -10.81 10.84 -12.95
CA PRO A 329 -9.59 11.64 -13.12
C PRO A 329 -9.82 13.13 -13.38
N ARG A 330 -9.04 13.99 -12.71
CA ARG A 330 -9.17 15.46 -12.80
C ARG A 330 -7.85 16.18 -13.07
N LEU A 331 -6.72 15.62 -12.64
CA LEU A 331 -5.37 16.12 -12.90
C LEU A 331 -4.77 15.49 -14.16
N SER A 332 -3.74 16.12 -14.74
CA SER A 332 -3.02 15.60 -15.92
C SER A 332 -2.23 14.31 -15.64
N ASP A 333 -1.89 14.08 -14.38
CA ASP A 333 -1.24 12.88 -13.87
C ASP A 333 -2.20 11.87 -13.22
N ASP A 334 -3.51 12.13 -13.16
CA ASP A 334 -4.55 11.19 -12.69
C ASP A 334 -4.78 10.04 -13.72
N ARG A 335 -3.71 9.39 -14.17
CA ARG A 335 -3.75 8.32 -15.20
C ARG A 335 -3.55 6.92 -14.61
N HIS A 336 -3.13 6.81 -13.35
CA HIS A 336 -2.57 5.58 -12.80
C HIS A 336 -3.65 4.54 -12.51
N GLY A 337 -4.68 4.89 -11.74
CA GLY A 337 -5.79 3.98 -11.41
C GLY A 337 -6.60 3.52 -12.63
N THR A 338 -6.65 4.31 -13.71
CA THR A 338 -7.30 3.92 -14.97
C THR A 338 -6.50 2.86 -15.73
N ARG A 339 -5.16 2.92 -15.70
CA ARG A 339 -4.28 1.91 -16.30
C ARG A 339 -4.36 0.58 -15.53
N CYS A 340 -4.31 0.66 -14.21
CA CYS A 340 -4.52 -0.48 -13.31
C CYS A 340 -5.90 -1.13 -13.51
N ALA A 341 -6.97 -0.35 -13.68
CA ALA A 341 -8.32 -0.85 -13.92
C ALA A 341 -8.42 -1.68 -15.23
N GLY A 342 -7.68 -1.30 -16.27
CA GLY A 342 -7.63 -2.04 -17.54
C GLY A 342 -7.04 -3.44 -17.39
N GLU A 343 -5.94 -3.58 -16.66
CA GLU A 343 -5.27 -4.88 -16.44
C GLU A 343 -6.19 -5.91 -15.77
N VAL A 344 -7.04 -5.43 -14.85
CA VAL A 344 -8.05 -6.27 -14.18
C VAL A 344 -9.22 -6.57 -15.11
N SER A 345 -9.84 -5.54 -15.68
CA SER A 345 -11.24 -5.60 -16.16
C SER A 345 -11.52 -4.89 -17.50
N ALA A 346 -10.49 -4.58 -18.31
CA ALA A 346 -10.68 -4.15 -19.70
C ALA A 346 -11.60 -5.15 -20.44
N VAL A 347 -12.66 -4.63 -21.05
CA VAL A 347 -13.78 -5.39 -21.62
C VAL A 347 -13.35 -5.94 -22.98
N ARG A 348 -13.62 -7.21 -23.29
CA ARG A 348 -13.40 -7.74 -24.65
C ARG A 348 -14.32 -7.07 -25.67
N ASN A 349 -13.80 -6.17 -26.50
CA ASN A 349 -14.51 -5.37 -27.47
C ASN A 349 -13.67 -5.08 -28.74
N ASP A 350 -13.60 -3.82 -29.19
CA ASP A 350 -12.86 -3.32 -30.37
C ASP A 350 -11.89 -2.18 -30.02
N VAL A 351 -11.59 -1.99 -28.72
CA VAL A 351 -10.82 -0.87 -28.17
C VAL A 351 -9.73 -1.39 -27.26
N CYS A 352 -8.50 -0.91 -27.47
CA CYS A 352 -7.34 -1.30 -26.67
C CYS A 352 -7.14 -2.82 -26.56
N GLY A 353 -7.27 -3.39 -25.37
CA GLY A 353 -6.86 -4.75 -25.04
C GLY A 353 -7.93 -5.47 -24.21
N ILE A 354 -7.51 -6.48 -23.46
CA ILE A 354 -8.39 -7.27 -22.60
C ILE A 354 -7.81 -7.35 -21.19
N GLY A 355 -8.67 -7.33 -20.16
CA GLY A 355 -8.26 -7.55 -18.77
C GLY A 355 -8.11 -9.03 -18.47
N VAL A 356 -7.31 -9.38 -17.45
CA VAL A 356 -7.20 -10.77 -16.95
C VAL A 356 -8.57 -11.35 -16.63
N ALA A 357 -9.43 -10.53 -16.03
CA ALA A 357 -10.78 -10.84 -15.60
C ALA A 357 -11.81 -9.93 -16.29
N TYR A 358 -11.83 -9.93 -17.62
CA TYR A 358 -12.66 -9.06 -18.48
C TYR A 358 -14.20 -9.14 -18.31
N ASP A 359 -14.73 -10.09 -17.53
CA ASP A 359 -16.15 -10.14 -17.13
C ASP A 359 -16.38 -9.80 -15.63
N SER A 360 -15.33 -9.39 -14.90
CA SER A 360 -15.42 -8.88 -13.52
C SER A 360 -15.90 -7.43 -13.47
N LYS A 361 -16.23 -6.95 -12.27
CA LYS A 361 -16.65 -5.55 -12.05
C LYS A 361 -15.57 -4.75 -11.34
N ILE A 362 -15.38 -3.51 -11.79
CA ILE A 362 -14.26 -2.65 -11.42
C ILE A 362 -14.75 -1.33 -10.81
N ALA A 363 -14.37 -1.07 -9.57
CA ALA A 363 -14.68 0.16 -8.84
C ALA A 363 -13.44 1.08 -8.77
N GLY A 364 -13.69 2.39 -8.73
CA GLY A 364 -12.66 3.40 -8.50
C GLY A 364 -12.83 4.03 -7.12
N ILE A 365 -11.78 4.02 -6.31
CA ILE A 365 -11.72 4.67 -5.00
C ILE A 365 -10.59 5.71 -5.08
N ARG A 366 -10.94 6.98 -5.30
CA ARG A 366 -9.98 8.05 -5.59
C ARG A 366 -9.50 8.73 -4.31
N ILE A 367 -8.23 8.53 -3.98
CA ILE A 367 -7.57 9.03 -2.75
C ILE A 367 -6.22 9.74 -3.00
N LEU A 368 -5.50 9.46 -4.11
CA LEU A 368 -4.10 9.89 -4.27
C LEU A 368 -3.90 11.28 -4.90
N SER A 369 -4.96 11.95 -5.37
CA SER A 369 -4.85 13.20 -6.15
C SER A 369 -4.74 14.47 -5.28
N LYS A 370 -5.01 14.38 -3.98
CA LYS A 370 -5.01 15.50 -3.02
C LYS A 370 -4.71 15.02 -1.59
N PRO A 371 -4.34 15.93 -0.66
CA PRO A 371 -4.21 15.60 0.76
C PRO A 371 -5.50 14.98 1.32
N ILE A 372 -5.37 13.86 2.02
CA ILE A 372 -6.45 13.15 2.75
C ILE A 372 -6.08 13.04 4.22
N SER A 373 -7.04 12.74 5.10
CA SER A 373 -6.75 12.42 6.51
C SER A 373 -6.74 10.92 6.77
N ASP A 374 -6.10 10.48 7.87
CA ASP A 374 -6.10 9.09 8.33
C ASP A 374 -7.53 8.50 8.44
N ALA A 375 -8.54 9.35 8.68
CA ALA A 375 -9.95 8.96 8.68
C ALA A 375 -10.49 8.65 7.28
N ASP A 376 -10.16 9.47 6.27
CA ASP A 376 -10.60 9.26 4.88
C ASP A 376 -9.92 8.04 4.27
N GLU A 377 -8.63 7.85 4.56
CA GLU A 377 -7.88 6.66 4.15
C GLU A 377 -8.43 5.40 4.83
N ALA A 378 -8.73 5.46 6.13
CA ALA A 378 -9.40 4.37 6.84
C ALA A 378 -10.77 4.04 6.25
N GLU A 379 -11.58 5.03 5.86
CA GLU A 379 -12.87 4.79 5.21
C GLU A 379 -12.73 4.23 3.79
N ALA A 380 -11.77 4.72 3.01
CA ALA A 380 -11.44 4.23 1.67
C ALA A 380 -11.02 2.75 1.68
N MET A 381 -10.14 2.37 2.62
CA MET A 381 -9.66 0.99 2.78
C MET A 381 -10.75 -0.01 3.17
N ILE A 382 -11.96 0.43 3.55
CA ILE A 382 -13.11 -0.44 3.75
C ILE A 382 -14.34 -0.03 2.93
N TYR A 383 -14.21 0.87 1.95
CA TYR A 383 -15.37 1.38 1.25
C TYR A 383 -16.10 0.24 0.53
N LYS A 384 -17.33 -0.05 0.99
CA LYS A 384 -18.19 -1.13 0.50
C LYS A 384 -17.62 -2.55 0.66
N TYR A 385 -17.01 -2.87 1.80
CA TYR A 385 -16.38 -4.18 2.07
C TYR A 385 -17.28 -5.43 1.99
N GLN A 386 -18.59 -5.27 1.78
CA GLN A 386 -19.51 -6.37 1.46
C GLN A 386 -19.64 -6.65 -0.04
N ASP A 387 -19.52 -5.60 -0.87
CA ASP A 387 -19.72 -5.65 -2.32
C ASP A 387 -18.39 -5.67 -3.09
N ASN A 388 -17.43 -4.85 -2.67
CA ASN A 388 -16.04 -4.87 -3.12
C ASN A 388 -15.32 -6.05 -2.45
N GLN A 389 -14.79 -6.97 -3.25
CA GLN A 389 -14.21 -8.22 -2.75
C GLN A 389 -12.68 -8.14 -2.62
N ILE A 390 -12.05 -7.48 -3.59
CA ILE A 390 -10.60 -7.31 -3.71
C ILE A 390 -10.31 -5.81 -3.81
N TYR A 391 -9.32 -5.34 -3.08
CA TYR A 391 -8.81 -3.97 -3.12
C TYR A 391 -7.38 -4.01 -3.65
N SER A 392 -7.12 -3.34 -4.78
CA SER A 392 -5.80 -3.23 -5.40
C SER A 392 -5.22 -1.86 -5.10
N CYS A 393 -4.03 -1.84 -4.48
CA CYS A 393 -3.35 -0.64 -4.00
C CYS A 393 -1.93 -0.58 -4.58
N SER A 394 -1.71 0.38 -5.50
CA SER A 394 -0.43 0.56 -6.22
C SER A 394 0.35 1.77 -5.69
N TRP A 395 0.34 1.94 -4.37
CA TRP A 395 0.86 3.08 -3.63
C TRP A 395 1.41 2.63 -2.28
N GLY A 396 2.15 3.53 -1.62
CA GLY A 396 2.71 3.32 -0.29
C GLY A 396 3.29 4.63 0.26
N PRO A 397 4.22 4.56 1.23
CA PRO A 397 5.18 5.62 1.54
C PRO A 397 6.06 5.95 0.30
N ARG A 398 7.11 6.75 0.49
CA ARG A 398 8.08 6.97 -0.58
C ARG A 398 9.07 5.82 -0.69
N ASP A 399 9.13 5.26 -1.89
CA ASP A 399 10.12 4.28 -2.37
C ASP A 399 11.54 4.91 -2.51
N ASP A 400 12.03 5.65 -1.51
CA ASP A 400 13.22 6.50 -1.60
C ASP A 400 14.50 5.92 -0.97
N GLY A 401 14.43 4.75 -0.32
CA GLY A 401 15.55 4.14 0.41
C GLY A 401 15.72 4.69 1.84
N ARG A 402 14.80 5.53 2.32
CA ARG A 402 14.96 6.36 3.54
C ARG A 402 13.71 6.36 4.41
N SER A 403 12.53 6.30 3.79
CA SER A 403 11.23 6.37 4.48
C SER A 403 10.98 5.13 5.34
N MET A 404 10.23 5.28 6.43
CA MET A 404 9.80 4.16 7.29
C MET A 404 8.47 4.55 7.92
N GLU A 405 7.37 4.21 7.25
CA GLU A 405 6.03 4.65 7.62
C GLU A 405 5.03 3.48 7.61
N ALA A 406 4.16 3.44 8.61
CA ALA A 406 3.12 2.44 8.75
C ALA A 406 1.73 3.09 8.86
N PRO A 407 0.66 2.41 8.41
CA PRO A 407 -0.69 2.92 8.51
C PRO A 407 -1.05 3.35 9.94
N GLY A 408 -1.71 4.51 10.03
CA GLY A 408 -2.22 5.05 11.30
C GLY A 408 -3.22 4.10 11.96
N VAL A 409 -3.42 4.24 13.27
CA VAL A 409 -4.27 3.32 14.05
C VAL A 409 -5.71 3.17 13.51
N LEU A 410 -6.27 4.22 12.89
CA LEU A 410 -7.57 4.16 12.22
C LEU A 410 -7.54 3.24 10.99
N ILE A 411 -6.50 3.31 10.17
CA ILE A 411 -6.32 2.47 8.97
C ILE A 411 -6.05 1.03 9.38
N ARG A 412 -5.22 0.78 10.41
CA ARG A 412 -5.01 -0.57 10.96
C ARG A 412 -6.32 -1.19 11.48
N ARG A 413 -7.18 -0.39 12.13
CA ARG A 413 -8.54 -0.79 12.53
C ARG A 413 -9.46 -1.06 11.35
N ALA A 414 -9.35 -0.27 10.28
CA ALA A 414 -10.12 -0.45 9.06
C ALA A 414 -9.73 -1.74 8.34
N MET A 415 -8.44 -1.96 8.05
CA MET A 415 -7.96 -3.20 7.43
C MET A 415 -8.33 -4.43 8.25
N LEU A 416 -8.21 -4.38 9.59
CA LEU A 416 -8.66 -5.45 10.47
C LEU A 416 -10.18 -5.68 10.40
N GLN A 417 -10.99 -4.62 10.35
CA GLN A 417 -12.42 -4.77 10.13
C GLN A 417 -12.71 -5.40 8.74
N GLY A 418 -11.96 -5.02 7.71
CA GLY A 418 -12.05 -5.60 6.38
C GLY A 418 -11.77 -7.11 6.38
N ILE A 419 -10.68 -7.58 6.99
CA ILE A 419 -10.39 -9.02 7.02
C ILE A 419 -11.29 -9.83 7.98
N GLN A 420 -11.93 -9.19 8.97
CA GLN A 420 -12.88 -9.86 9.88
C GLN A 420 -14.34 -9.84 9.43
N LYS A 421 -14.78 -8.81 8.71
CA LYS A 421 -16.20 -8.57 8.35
C LYS A 421 -16.44 -8.45 6.85
N GLY A 422 -15.38 -8.27 6.06
CA GLY A 422 -15.38 -8.31 4.60
C GLY A 422 -16.12 -9.51 4.04
N ARG A 423 -16.84 -9.33 2.92
CA ARG A 423 -17.48 -10.43 2.17
C ARG A 423 -18.28 -11.40 3.08
N GLY A 424 -19.13 -10.86 3.95
CA GLY A 424 -19.93 -11.65 4.89
C GLY A 424 -19.15 -12.35 6.01
N GLY A 425 -17.92 -11.92 6.32
CA GLY A 425 -17.02 -12.55 7.30
C GLY A 425 -15.96 -13.48 6.70
N LEU A 426 -15.83 -13.52 5.36
CA LEU A 426 -14.71 -14.20 4.68
C LEU A 426 -13.44 -13.33 4.62
N GLY A 427 -13.59 -12.03 4.83
CA GLY A 427 -12.54 -11.02 4.79
C GLY A 427 -12.28 -10.45 3.40
N SER A 428 -12.08 -9.13 3.35
CA SER A 428 -11.60 -8.41 2.17
C SER A 428 -10.21 -8.90 1.77
N ILE A 429 -9.93 -8.93 0.47
CA ILE A 429 -8.61 -9.28 -0.06
C ILE A 429 -7.89 -7.97 -0.41
N TYR A 430 -6.80 -7.65 0.28
CA TYR A 430 -5.95 -6.51 -0.06
C TYR A 430 -4.77 -6.98 -0.90
N VAL A 431 -4.47 -6.30 -2.01
CA VAL A 431 -3.32 -6.60 -2.88
C VAL A 431 -2.49 -5.33 -3.01
N PHE A 432 -1.22 -5.39 -2.61
CA PHE A 432 -0.30 -4.25 -2.61
C PHE A 432 0.90 -4.50 -3.53
N ALA A 433 1.25 -3.48 -4.31
CA ALA A 433 2.51 -3.44 -5.05
C ALA A 433 3.69 -3.39 -4.07
N SER A 434 4.75 -4.19 -4.26
CA SER A 434 5.82 -4.29 -3.25
C SER A 434 6.66 -3.03 -3.06
N GLY A 435 6.93 -2.27 -4.13
CA GLY A 435 7.86 -1.13 -4.07
C GLY A 435 8.68 -0.95 -5.35
N ASN A 436 9.04 0.29 -5.70
CA ASN A 436 9.91 0.62 -6.84
C ASN A 436 11.30 1.16 -6.42
N GLY A 437 11.62 1.15 -5.12
CA GLY A 437 12.81 1.75 -4.53
C GLY A 437 14.07 0.87 -4.51
N ALA A 438 14.07 -0.31 -5.14
CA ALA A 438 15.20 -1.25 -5.03
C ALA A 438 16.54 -0.68 -5.53
N ALA A 439 16.54 0.27 -6.47
CA ALA A 439 17.74 0.98 -6.92
C ALA A 439 18.31 1.93 -5.84
N SER A 440 17.46 2.39 -4.92
CA SER A 440 17.82 3.16 -3.72
C SER A 440 18.26 2.24 -2.56
N ASP A 441 18.37 0.93 -2.79
CA ASP A 441 18.50 -0.13 -1.78
C ASP A 441 17.31 -0.17 -0.80
N ASP A 442 16.11 0.24 -1.24
CA ASP A 442 14.91 0.15 -0.41
C ASP A 442 14.36 -1.27 -0.29
N ASN A 443 13.57 -1.50 0.77
CA ASN A 443 13.11 -2.81 1.19
C ASN A 443 11.68 -2.71 1.75
N CYS A 444 10.76 -3.45 1.12
CA CYS A 444 9.33 -3.45 1.39
C CYS A 444 8.88 -3.96 2.79
N ASN A 445 9.82 -4.19 3.71
CA ASN A 445 9.56 -4.38 5.15
C ASN A 445 9.59 -3.08 5.97
N PHE A 446 10.07 -1.97 5.40
CA PHE A 446 9.99 -0.60 5.96
C PHE A 446 8.70 0.16 5.54
N ASP A 447 7.90 -0.44 4.65
CA ASP A 447 6.54 -0.01 4.31
C ASP A 447 5.53 -0.87 5.11
N GLY A 448 4.76 -0.22 5.99
CA GLY A 448 3.80 -0.87 6.87
C GLY A 448 2.48 -1.29 6.21
N TYR A 449 2.28 -0.97 4.93
CA TYR A 449 1.17 -1.49 4.12
C TYR A 449 1.57 -2.83 3.49
N THR A 450 2.78 -2.92 2.92
CA THR A 450 3.30 -4.17 2.32
C THR A 450 3.80 -5.19 3.34
N ASN A 451 4.24 -4.77 4.52
CA ASN A 451 4.59 -5.70 5.59
C ASN A 451 3.38 -6.21 6.40
N SER A 452 2.17 -5.74 6.09
CA SER A 452 0.96 -6.17 6.78
C SER A 452 0.63 -7.64 6.50
N ILE A 453 0.28 -8.42 7.53
CA ILE A 453 -0.22 -9.79 7.33
C ILE A 453 -1.55 -9.83 6.56
N TYR A 454 -2.28 -8.71 6.54
CA TYR A 454 -3.59 -8.55 5.90
C TYR A 454 -3.51 -8.32 4.38
N SER A 455 -2.34 -7.96 3.85
CA SER A 455 -2.11 -7.73 2.42
C SER A 455 -1.49 -8.94 1.72
N ILE A 456 -1.73 -9.02 0.43
CA ILE A 456 -0.99 -9.85 -0.51
C ILE A 456 0.00 -8.93 -1.21
N THR A 457 1.26 -8.98 -0.78
CA THR A 457 2.34 -8.15 -1.33
C THR A 457 2.91 -8.82 -2.59
N VAL A 458 2.94 -8.05 -3.68
CA VAL A 458 3.25 -8.54 -5.03
C VAL A 458 4.40 -7.74 -5.65
N GLY A 459 5.53 -8.41 -5.87
CA GLY A 459 6.65 -7.86 -6.64
C GLY A 459 6.51 -8.09 -8.15
N ALA A 460 7.46 -7.56 -8.92
CA ALA A 460 7.45 -7.61 -10.38
C ALA A 460 8.46 -8.59 -10.98
N VAL A 461 8.11 -9.15 -12.14
CA VAL A 461 9.02 -9.81 -13.09
C VAL A 461 8.81 -9.25 -14.49
N ASP A 462 9.87 -9.13 -15.28
CA ASP A 462 9.77 -8.61 -16.65
C ASP A 462 9.38 -9.67 -17.69
N ARG A 463 9.34 -9.26 -18.96
CA ARG A 463 8.99 -10.12 -20.10
C ARG A 463 9.90 -11.36 -20.27
N ALA A 464 11.15 -11.30 -19.83
CA ALA A 464 12.09 -12.41 -19.82
C ALA A 464 12.08 -13.19 -18.48
N GLY A 465 11.20 -12.81 -17.55
CA GLY A 465 11.17 -13.36 -16.20
C GLY A 465 12.42 -13.01 -15.39
N LYS A 466 12.99 -11.83 -15.60
CA LYS A 466 14.07 -11.29 -14.78
C LYS A 466 13.53 -10.32 -13.74
N HIS A 467 14.29 -10.16 -12.66
CA HIS A 467 14.03 -9.12 -11.66
C HIS A 467 14.21 -7.73 -12.27
N PRO A 468 13.17 -6.86 -12.25
CA PRO A 468 13.32 -5.48 -12.68
C PRO A 468 14.03 -4.66 -11.61
N TYR A 469 15.02 -3.85 -12.00
CA TYR A 469 15.87 -3.04 -11.11
C TYR A 469 15.17 -2.13 -10.09
N TYR A 470 13.87 -1.85 -10.28
CA TYR A 470 13.04 -1.09 -9.33
C TYR A 470 12.38 -1.97 -8.26
N SER A 471 12.07 -3.24 -8.55
CA SER A 471 11.13 -4.03 -7.74
C SER A 471 11.69 -4.36 -6.36
N GLU A 472 11.10 -3.81 -5.31
CA GLU A 472 11.56 -4.04 -3.94
C GLU A 472 11.38 -5.49 -3.50
N HIS A 473 12.31 -5.91 -2.65
CA HIS A 473 12.46 -7.27 -2.17
C HIS A 473 12.54 -7.28 -0.64
N CYS A 474 11.77 -8.16 0.00
CA CYS A 474 11.62 -8.23 1.45
C CYS A 474 11.06 -9.59 1.86
N SER A 475 11.15 -9.96 3.13
CA SER A 475 10.61 -11.23 3.62
C SER A 475 9.07 -11.26 3.69
N ALA A 476 8.40 -10.11 3.54
CA ALA A 476 6.95 -9.98 3.41
C ALA A 476 6.41 -10.20 1.97
N ASN A 477 7.27 -10.24 0.95
CA ASN A 477 6.87 -10.45 -0.45
C ASN A 477 6.35 -11.90 -0.66
N LEU A 478 5.09 -12.07 -1.06
CA LEU A 478 4.47 -13.40 -1.15
C LEU A 478 4.68 -14.05 -2.52
N VAL A 479 4.49 -13.29 -3.59
CA VAL A 479 4.51 -13.77 -4.99
C VAL A 479 4.90 -12.62 -5.93
N VAL A 480 5.26 -12.95 -7.16
CA VAL A 480 5.48 -11.95 -8.22
C VAL A 480 4.57 -12.17 -9.42
N THR A 481 4.38 -11.13 -10.23
CA THR A 481 3.76 -11.25 -11.55
C THR A 481 4.30 -10.19 -12.51
N TYR A 482 3.81 -10.22 -13.75
CA TYR A 482 4.43 -9.54 -14.87
C TYR A 482 4.26 -8.01 -14.87
N SER A 483 5.33 -7.30 -15.22
CA SER A 483 5.37 -5.84 -15.37
C SER A 483 6.49 -5.40 -16.34
N SER A 484 6.76 -4.10 -16.42
CA SER A 484 7.78 -3.48 -17.27
C SER A 484 9.21 -3.89 -16.92
N GLY A 485 10.03 -4.08 -17.95
CA GLY A 485 11.46 -4.40 -17.85
C GLY A 485 11.99 -4.95 -19.18
N ASN A 486 13.31 -5.07 -19.30
CA ASN A 486 14.01 -5.55 -20.51
C ASN A 486 13.48 -4.95 -21.85
N GLY A 487 13.15 -3.65 -21.84
CA GLY A 487 12.69 -2.91 -23.02
C GLY A 487 11.19 -3.01 -23.35
N ASP A 488 10.39 -3.77 -22.59
CA ASP A 488 8.93 -3.86 -22.71
C ASP A 488 8.20 -3.32 -21.47
N SER A 489 6.88 -3.20 -21.58
CA SER A 489 5.98 -2.64 -20.56
C SER A 489 4.62 -3.35 -20.57
N ILE A 490 3.73 -2.97 -19.67
CA ILE A 490 2.33 -3.40 -19.71
C ILE A 490 1.53 -2.52 -20.68
N HIS A 491 0.72 -3.21 -21.47
CA HIS A 491 -0.17 -2.66 -22.49
C HIS A 491 -1.62 -2.75 -21.99
N THR A 492 -2.28 -1.61 -21.76
CA THR A 492 -3.55 -1.50 -21.03
C THR A 492 -4.35 -0.25 -21.46
N THR A 493 -5.54 -0.02 -20.89
CA THR A 493 -6.33 1.21 -21.05
C THR A 493 -5.55 2.46 -20.55
N ASP A 494 -5.86 3.64 -21.07
CA ASP A 494 -5.43 4.94 -20.52
C ASP A 494 -6.61 5.92 -20.48
N VAL A 495 -6.45 7.08 -19.83
CA VAL A 495 -7.55 8.06 -19.67
C VAL A 495 -8.03 8.61 -21.03
N GLY A 496 -9.35 8.55 -21.26
CA GLY A 496 -10.00 8.95 -22.51
C GLY A 496 -10.69 7.79 -23.24
N GLU A 497 -11.79 8.09 -23.94
CA GLU A 497 -12.79 7.12 -24.43
C GLU A 497 -12.23 5.89 -25.18
N ASN A 498 -11.16 6.09 -25.96
CA ASN A 498 -10.46 5.05 -26.72
C ASN A 498 -8.94 5.25 -26.62
N LYS A 499 -8.41 5.49 -25.41
CA LYS A 499 -6.97 5.66 -25.17
C LYS A 499 -6.36 4.43 -24.50
N CYS A 500 -5.15 4.09 -24.91
CA CYS A 500 -4.40 2.93 -24.46
C CYS A 500 -2.98 3.36 -24.08
N ALA A 501 -2.41 2.74 -23.05
CA ALA A 501 -1.03 2.93 -22.63
C ALA A 501 -0.19 1.73 -23.05
N THR A 502 0.88 1.97 -23.82
CA THR A 502 1.92 0.98 -24.20
C THR A 502 3.21 1.23 -23.40
N GLY A 503 3.05 1.48 -22.10
CA GLY A 503 4.05 2.10 -21.25
C GLY A 503 3.69 2.12 -19.76
N HIS A 504 2.84 1.20 -19.30
CA HIS A 504 2.56 1.03 -17.88
C HIS A 504 3.52 0.01 -17.24
N GLY A 505 3.71 0.07 -15.93
CA GLY A 505 4.82 -0.65 -15.30
C GLY A 505 5.04 -0.31 -13.83
N GLY A 506 6.21 -0.69 -13.33
CA GLY A 506 6.49 -0.70 -11.88
C GLY A 506 5.83 -1.89 -11.19
N THR A 507 6.06 -2.07 -9.90
CA THR A 507 5.26 -3.02 -9.11
C THR A 507 3.77 -2.62 -9.09
N SER A 508 3.48 -1.35 -9.39
CA SER A 508 2.15 -0.77 -9.61
C SER A 508 1.28 -1.48 -10.64
N ALA A 509 1.86 -2.14 -11.65
CA ALA A 509 1.12 -2.94 -12.64
C ALA A 509 1.06 -4.44 -12.24
N ALA A 510 2.05 -4.92 -11.47
CA ALA A 510 2.04 -6.29 -10.96
C ALA A 510 0.87 -6.55 -9.98
N ALA A 511 0.56 -5.60 -9.09
CA ALA A 511 -0.54 -5.77 -8.13
C ALA A 511 -1.95 -5.84 -8.79
N PRO A 512 -2.34 -4.96 -9.73
CA PRO A 512 -3.58 -5.10 -10.51
C PRO A 512 -3.64 -6.40 -11.28
N LEU A 513 -2.54 -6.81 -11.94
CA LEU A 513 -2.49 -8.07 -12.68
C LEU A 513 -2.77 -9.26 -11.75
N ALA A 514 -2.22 -9.27 -10.52
CA ALA A 514 -2.52 -10.27 -9.50
C ALA A 514 -3.98 -10.18 -8.98
N ALA A 515 -4.52 -8.98 -8.76
CA ALA A 515 -5.92 -8.77 -8.38
C ALA A 515 -6.91 -9.31 -9.44
N GLY A 516 -6.57 -9.17 -10.72
CA GLY A 516 -7.29 -9.79 -11.84
C GLY A 516 -7.28 -11.31 -11.77
N ILE A 517 -6.13 -11.94 -11.47
CA ILE A 517 -6.04 -13.40 -11.29
C ILE A 517 -6.90 -13.84 -10.10
N PHE A 518 -6.90 -13.10 -9.00
CA PHE A 518 -7.74 -13.39 -7.84
C PHE A 518 -9.25 -13.21 -8.14
N ALA A 519 -9.64 -12.31 -9.03
CA ALA A 519 -11.03 -12.20 -9.50
C ALA A 519 -11.48 -13.46 -10.29
N LEU A 520 -10.58 -14.14 -11.00
CA LEU A 520 -10.88 -15.44 -11.61
C LEU A 520 -11.17 -16.52 -10.54
N VAL A 521 -10.45 -16.50 -9.42
CA VAL A 521 -10.73 -17.38 -8.27
C VAL A 521 -12.10 -17.09 -7.68
N MET A 522 -12.46 -15.80 -7.50
CA MET A 522 -13.75 -15.42 -6.93
C MET A 522 -14.95 -15.86 -7.78
N GLN A 523 -14.83 -15.96 -9.12
CA GLN A 523 -15.88 -16.56 -9.96
C GLN A 523 -16.16 -18.03 -9.59
N VAL A 524 -15.13 -18.80 -9.24
CA VAL A 524 -15.22 -20.26 -9.04
C VAL A 524 -15.44 -20.62 -7.56
N ARG A 525 -14.86 -19.82 -6.65
CA ARG A 525 -14.77 -20.08 -5.21
C ARG A 525 -14.90 -18.79 -4.39
N SER A 526 -16.01 -18.08 -4.57
CA SER A 526 -16.36 -16.88 -3.80
C SER A 526 -16.46 -17.10 -2.27
N ASP A 527 -16.48 -18.36 -1.82
CA ASP A 527 -16.59 -18.79 -0.42
C ASP A 527 -15.25 -18.89 0.34
N LEU A 528 -14.11 -18.61 -0.31
CA LEU A 528 -12.77 -18.67 0.28
C LEU A 528 -12.48 -17.46 1.18
N SER A 529 -11.75 -17.68 2.27
CA SER A 529 -11.28 -16.58 3.11
C SER A 529 -10.08 -15.84 2.50
N TRP A 530 -9.75 -14.66 3.03
CA TRP A 530 -8.53 -13.93 2.68
C TRP A 530 -7.25 -14.77 2.88
N ARG A 531 -7.20 -15.57 3.95
CA ARG A 531 -6.10 -16.52 4.25
C ARG A 531 -6.03 -17.68 3.26
N ASP A 532 -7.17 -18.26 2.88
CA ASP A 532 -7.20 -19.33 1.87
C ASP A 532 -6.56 -18.88 0.54
N LEU A 533 -6.76 -17.62 0.17
CA LEU A 533 -6.18 -17.06 -1.06
C LEU A 533 -4.66 -16.85 -0.96
N GLN A 534 -4.15 -16.39 0.19
CA GLN A 534 -2.70 -16.35 0.46
C GLN A 534 -2.08 -17.75 0.40
N TYR A 535 -2.71 -18.76 1.03
CA TYR A 535 -2.30 -20.16 0.92
C TYR A 535 -2.30 -20.67 -0.52
N LEU A 536 -3.32 -20.34 -1.33
CA LEU A 536 -3.42 -20.75 -2.72
C LEU A 536 -2.33 -20.10 -3.59
N ALA A 537 -2.06 -18.80 -3.40
CA ALA A 537 -0.99 -18.09 -4.07
C ALA A 537 0.38 -18.73 -3.78
N MET A 538 0.70 -18.94 -2.49
CA MET A 538 1.94 -19.61 -2.06
C MET A 538 2.07 -21.05 -2.57
N ASP A 539 0.98 -21.84 -2.53
CA ASP A 539 1.04 -23.25 -2.92
C ASP A 539 1.15 -23.45 -4.44
N THR A 540 0.65 -22.50 -5.25
CA THR A 540 0.62 -22.63 -6.71
C THR A 540 1.65 -21.77 -7.45
N ALA A 541 2.34 -20.87 -6.74
CA ALA A 541 3.45 -20.08 -7.28
C ALA A 541 4.56 -20.97 -7.87
N LYS A 542 5.14 -20.49 -8.97
CA LYS A 542 6.20 -21.18 -9.71
C LYS A 542 7.52 -20.42 -9.58
N PRO A 543 8.60 -21.04 -9.04
CA PRO A 543 9.92 -20.42 -8.99
C PRO A 543 10.39 -19.95 -10.37
N VAL A 544 11.05 -18.80 -10.38
CA VAL A 544 11.52 -18.10 -11.58
C VAL A 544 12.99 -18.42 -11.83
N ALA A 545 13.37 -18.58 -13.10
CA ALA A 545 14.71 -18.98 -13.52
C ALA A 545 15.69 -17.79 -13.53
N ASP A 546 16.04 -17.31 -12.33
CA ASP A 546 17.06 -16.29 -12.14
C ASP A 546 18.26 -16.78 -11.32
N THR A 547 19.46 -16.31 -11.67
CA THR A 547 20.71 -16.67 -10.97
C THR A 547 20.78 -15.99 -9.62
N ASP A 548 20.30 -14.76 -9.56
CA ASP A 548 20.50 -13.85 -8.42
C ASP A 548 19.34 -13.97 -7.41
N ALA A 549 18.40 -14.89 -7.68
CA ALA A 549 17.17 -15.12 -6.94
C ALA A 549 17.35 -15.51 -5.46
N ALA A 550 18.54 -15.97 -5.05
CA ALA A 550 18.83 -16.45 -3.68
C ALA A 550 17.79 -17.46 -3.13
N TRP A 551 17.33 -18.40 -3.97
CA TRP A 551 16.30 -19.38 -3.61
C TRP A 551 16.70 -20.27 -2.42
N GLN A 552 16.04 -20.09 -1.26
CA GLN A 552 16.14 -21.00 -0.11
C GLN A 552 14.99 -22.00 -0.09
N LYS A 553 15.17 -23.12 0.61
CA LYS A 553 14.13 -24.16 0.77
C LYS A 553 13.46 -24.05 2.13
N THR A 554 12.16 -23.78 2.13
CA THR A 554 11.32 -23.71 3.33
C THR A 554 11.08 -25.07 3.97
N ALA A 555 10.62 -25.09 5.23
CA ALA A 555 10.33 -26.33 5.97
C ALA A 555 9.25 -27.22 5.29
N ILE A 556 8.28 -26.61 4.59
CA ILE A 556 7.28 -27.33 3.79
C ILE A 556 7.80 -27.77 2.40
N GLY A 557 9.08 -27.55 2.12
CA GLY A 557 9.75 -27.99 0.89
C GLY A 557 9.52 -27.11 -0.35
N LYS A 558 8.78 -26.01 -0.22
CA LYS A 558 8.68 -24.95 -1.24
C LYS A 558 9.98 -24.15 -1.31
N GLN A 559 10.29 -23.60 -2.48
CA GLN A 559 11.34 -22.59 -2.62
C GLN A 559 10.78 -21.22 -2.24
N PHE A 560 11.59 -20.39 -1.57
CA PHE A 560 11.28 -19.00 -1.25
C PHE A 560 12.47 -18.10 -1.60
N SER A 561 12.19 -16.86 -1.98
CA SER A 561 13.13 -15.80 -2.32
C SER A 561 12.60 -14.48 -1.78
N HIS A 562 13.47 -13.64 -1.20
CA HIS A 562 13.08 -12.28 -0.83
C HIS A 562 12.71 -11.42 -2.06
N ILE A 563 13.30 -11.74 -3.23
CA ILE A 563 13.10 -11.05 -4.51
C ILE A 563 11.79 -11.51 -5.16
N PHE A 564 11.52 -12.81 -5.18
CA PHE A 564 10.40 -13.38 -5.95
C PHE A 564 9.26 -13.95 -5.10
N GLY A 565 9.32 -13.83 -3.77
CA GLY A 565 8.43 -14.53 -2.84
C GLY A 565 8.54 -16.04 -3.02
N TYR A 566 7.39 -16.72 -3.13
CA TYR A 566 7.31 -18.14 -3.53
C TYR A 566 7.42 -18.36 -5.06
N GLY A 567 7.56 -17.29 -5.84
CA GLY A 567 7.65 -17.32 -7.30
C GLY A 567 6.48 -16.62 -7.99
N LYS A 568 6.40 -16.81 -9.30
CA LYS A 568 5.38 -16.15 -10.12
C LYS A 568 4.01 -16.82 -9.99
N ILE A 569 2.95 -16.02 -10.07
CA ILE A 569 1.57 -16.53 -10.14
C ILE A 569 1.35 -17.25 -11.49
N ASP A 570 0.67 -18.41 -11.43
CA ASP A 570 0.15 -19.12 -12.61
C ASP A 570 -1.37 -19.25 -12.46
N SER A 571 -2.11 -18.52 -13.31
CA SER A 571 -3.56 -18.36 -13.15
C SER A 571 -4.29 -19.70 -13.20
N TYR A 572 -3.97 -20.53 -14.19
CA TYR A 572 -4.58 -21.84 -14.37
C TYR A 572 -4.30 -22.77 -13.19
N ALA A 573 -3.03 -22.88 -12.76
CA ALA A 573 -2.68 -23.73 -11.62
C ALA A 573 -3.38 -23.27 -10.32
N LEU A 574 -3.47 -21.97 -10.09
CA LEU A 574 -4.10 -21.39 -8.90
C LEU A 574 -5.61 -21.65 -8.88
N VAL A 575 -6.30 -21.45 -10.01
CA VAL A 575 -7.75 -21.71 -10.12
C VAL A 575 -8.07 -23.21 -10.09
N GLU A 576 -7.27 -24.08 -10.72
CA GLU A 576 -7.45 -25.54 -10.60
C GLU A 576 -7.26 -26.03 -9.17
N LYS A 577 -6.30 -25.45 -8.44
CA LYS A 577 -6.15 -25.74 -7.01
C LYS A 577 -7.35 -25.23 -6.21
N ALA A 578 -7.85 -24.03 -6.51
CA ALA A 578 -9.02 -23.46 -5.84
C ALA A 578 -10.28 -24.32 -6.02
N LYS A 579 -10.53 -24.87 -7.22
CA LYS A 579 -11.64 -25.82 -7.50
C LYS A 579 -11.69 -26.99 -6.50
N THR A 580 -10.56 -27.39 -5.92
CA THR A 580 -10.42 -28.53 -4.99
C THR A 580 -9.99 -28.14 -3.57
N TRP A 581 -9.87 -26.85 -3.26
CA TRP A 581 -9.31 -26.37 -1.99
C TRP A 581 -10.24 -26.59 -0.79
N GLU A 582 -9.77 -27.36 0.18
CA GLU A 582 -10.35 -27.46 1.53
C GLU A 582 -9.92 -26.23 2.35
N LYS A 583 -10.89 -25.53 2.97
CA LYS A 583 -10.62 -24.28 3.66
C LYS A 583 -9.83 -24.49 4.94
N VAL A 584 -8.86 -23.60 5.18
CA VAL A 584 -8.09 -23.60 6.43
C VAL A 584 -8.98 -23.21 7.62
N LYS A 585 -8.65 -23.72 8.80
CA LYS A 585 -9.36 -23.35 10.04
C LYS A 585 -9.18 -21.86 10.33
N PRO A 586 -9.98 -21.26 11.24
CA PRO A 586 -9.79 -19.88 11.67
C PRO A 586 -8.38 -19.66 12.26
N GLN A 587 -7.93 -18.40 12.23
CA GLN A 587 -6.58 -18.02 12.64
C GLN A 587 -6.41 -18.15 14.16
N ALA A 588 -5.20 -18.50 14.59
CA ALA A 588 -4.71 -18.40 15.95
C ALA A 588 -3.36 -17.66 15.94
N TRP A 589 -2.92 -17.20 17.11
CA TRP A 589 -1.67 -16.47 17.26
C TRP A 589 -1.05 -16.72 18.63
N TYR A 590 0.28 -16.74 18.69
CA TYR A 590 1.07 -16.76 19.92
C TYR A 590 1.96 -15.52 19.93
N PHE A 591 1.90 -14.75 21.00
CA PHE A 591 2.79 -13.61 21.23
C PHE A 591 3.72 -13.96 22.41
N SER A 592 5.04 -13.75 22.23
CA SER A 592 6.00 -13.85 23.33
C SER A 592 5.77 -12.73 24.35
N PRO A 593 6.29 -12.80 25.58
CA PRO A 593 6.54 -11.57 26.34
C PRO A 593 7.58 -10.70 25.63
N TRP A 594 7.72 -9.44 26.05
CA TRP A 594 8.84 -8.59 25.66
C TRP A 594 10.17 -9.18 26.16
N LEU A 595 11.19 -9.12 25.31
CA LEU A 595 12.50 -9.74 25.53
C LEU A 595 13.58 -8.66 25.57
N HIS A 596 13.84 -8.15 26.76
CA HIS A 596 14.87 -7.12 26.98
C HIS A 596 16.27 -7.66 26.70
N VAL A 597 16.99 -6.93 25.85
CA VAL A 597 18.36 -7.21 25.46
C VAL A 597 19.29 -6.18 26.07
N LYS A 598 19.00 -4.89 25.83
CA LYS A 598 19.75 -3.71 26.30
C LYS A 598 21.27 -3.86 26.13
N LYS A 599 21.70 -4.19 24.89
CA LYS A 599 23.12 -4.35 24.50
C LYS A 599 23.46 -3.54 23.24
N PHE A 600 24.69 -3.03 23.23
CA PHE A 600 25.34 -2.42 22.07
C PHE A 600 25.36 -3.40 20.87
N ILE A 601 25.15 -2.86 19.67
CA ILE A 601 25.18 -3.62 18.42
C ILE A 601 26.61 -3.56 17.84
N PRO A 602 27.31 -4.71 17.65
CA PRO A 602 28.64 -4.70 17.05
C PRO A 602 28.63 -4.22 15.59
N GLU A 603 29.67 -3.48 15.23
CA GLU A 603 29.98 -3.01 13.88
C GLU A 603 30.53 -4.12 12.96
N GLY A 604 30.40 -3.88 11.66
CA GLY A 604 31.00 -4.67 10.59
C GLY A 604 30.40 -6.07 10.42
N LYS A 605 31.24 -7.11 10.51
CA LYS A 605 30.83 -8.50 10.21
C LYS A 605 30.25 -9.27 11.39
N ASN A 606 30.37 -8.75 12.61
CA ASN A 606 29.89 -9.43 13.81
C ASN A 606 28.45 -9.01 14.11
N GLY A 607 27.60 -9.97 14.49
CA GLY A 607 26.22 -9.69 14.90
C GLY A 607 26.01 -9.88 16.39
N LEU A 608 25.11 -9.08 16.95
CA LEU A 608 24.47 -9.35 18.24
C LEU A 608 23.44 -10.47 18.02
N ILE A 609 23.80 -11.70 18.44
CA ILE A 609 22.89 -12.85 18.38
C ILE A 609 22.00 -12.82 19.62
N VAL A 610 20.68 -12.95 19.44
CA VAL A 610 19.67 -12.97 20.50
C VAL A 610 18.71 -14.12 20.26
N ASP A 611 18.40 -14.90 21.31
CA ASP A 611 17.72 -16.18 21.19
C ASP A 611 16.46 -16.26 22.05
N PHE A 612 15.41 -16.91 21.55
CA PHE A 612 14.18 -17.25 22.29
C PHE A 612 13.72 -18.69 21.97
N GLU A 613 13.25 -19.42 22.99
CA GLU A 613 12.78 -20.80 22.81
C GLU A 613 11.25 -20.89 22.95
N VAL A 614 10.59 -21.21 21.84
CA VAL A 614 9.14 -21.40 21.76
C VAL A 614 8.81 -22.86 22.06
N THR A 615 8.19 -23.13 23.20
CA THR A 615 7.85 -24.51 23.61
C THR A 615 6.56 -25.01 22.95
N LYS A 616 6.40 -26.34 22.89
CA LYS A 616 5.19 -26.97 22.36
C LYS A 616 3.93 -26.64 23.16
N ASP A 617 4.03 -26.50 24.49
CA ASP A 617 2.87 -26.23 25.33
C ASP A 617 2.43 -24.75 25.24
N MET A 618 3.35 -23.79 25.04
CA MET A 618 3.01 -22.40 24.71
C MET A 618 2.11 -22.30 23.47
N LEU A 619 2.48 -22.96 22.37
CA LEU A 619 1.68 -22.92 21.13
C LEU A 619 0.35 -23.66 21.27
N LYS A 620 0.32 -24.72 22.07
CA LYS A 620 -0.89 -25.48 22.37
C LYS A 620 -1.87 -24.70 23.25
N GLU A 621 -1.39 -23.91 24.20
CA GLU A 621 -2.19 -22.97 25.00
C GLU A 621 -2.74 -21.83 24.12
N ALA A 622 -1.90 -21.28 23.25
CA ALA A 622 -2.27 -20.30 22.22
C ALA A 622 -3.11 -20.89 21.05
N ASN A 623 -3.50 -22.16 21.12
CA ASN A 623 -4.30 -22.85 20.10
C ASN A 623 -3.69 -22.84 18.68
N LEU A 624 -2.37 -22.65 18.52
CA LEU A 624 -1.68 -22.52 17.24
C LEU A 624 -1.08 -23.86 16.77
N ALA A 625 -1.41 -24.30 15.54
CA ALA A 625 -1.03 -25.60 15.01
C ALA A 625 0.18 -25.58 14.05
N ARG A 626 0.21 -24.57 13.17
CA ARG A 626 1.28 -24.31 12.19
C ARG A 626 1.25 -22.85 11.76
N LEU A 627 2.39 -22.33 11.34
CA LEU A 627 2.56 -20.92 10.99
C LEU A 627 2.01 -20.56 9.61
N GLU A 628 1.67 -19.29 9.47
CA GLU A 628 1.41 -18.59 8.20
C GLU A 628 2.42 -17.44 8.11
N HIS A 629 2.21 -16.40 8.92
CA HIS A 629 3.09 -15.23 9.04
C HIS A 629 3.88 -15.26 10.34
N VAL A 630 5.06 -14.64 10.32
CA VAL A 630 5.83 -14.30 11.52
C VAL A 630 6.10 -12.82 11.51
N THR A 631 5.84 -12.13 12.62
CA THR A 631 6.14 -10.70 12.77
C THR A 631 6.99 -10.45 14.01
N VAL A 632 7.92 -9.52 13.91
CA VAL A 632 8.85 -9.15 14.99
C VAL A 632 8.73 -7.66 15.25
N THR A 633 8.20 -7.28 16.41
CA THR A 633 8.22 -5.88 16.87
C THR A 633 9.55 -5.61 17.58
N MET A 634 10.22 -4.50 17.29
CA MET A 634 11.59 -4.22 17.77
C MET A 634 11.79 -2.75 18.18
N ASN A 635 12.53 -2.56 19.27
CA ASN A 635 13.07 -1.27 19.70
C ASN A 635 14.60 -1.26 19.63
N VAL A 636 15.15 -0.39 18.79
CA VAL A 636 16.59 -0.23 18.53
C VAL A 636 16.91 1.26 18.47
N GLU A 637 17.77 1.72 19.37
CA GLU A 637 18.36 3.06 19.27
C GLU A 637 19.56 2.99 18.32
N HIS A 638 19.70 3.95 17.40
CA HIS A 638 20.84 4.04 16.47
C HIS A 638 21.04 5.48 16.01
N THR A 639 22.28 5.92 15.81
CA THR A 639 22.57 7.29 15.31
C THR A 639 22.54 7.41 13.78
N ARG A 640 22.37 6.29 13.05
CA ARG A 640 22.10 6.23 11.59
C ARG A 640 21.36 4.94 11.25
N ARG A 641 20.07 5.01 10.98
CA ARG A 641 19.21 3.82 10.82
C ARG A 641 19.58 2.93 9.64
N GLY A 642 20.07 3.51 8.55
CA GLY A 642 20.40 2.81 7.31
C GLY A 642 21.51 1.76 7.40
N ASP A 643 22.33 1.77 8.44
CA ASP A 643 23.40 0.77 8.58
C ASP A 643 22.95 -0.52 9.27
N LEU A 644 21.76 -0.52 9.89
CA LEU A 644 21.19 -1.68 10.56
C LEU A 644 20.76 -2.77 9.57
N SER A 645 21.07 -4.02 9.91
CA SER A 645 20.55 -5.22 9.24
C SER A 645 20.14 -6.27 10.26
N VAL A 646 19.02 -6.94 10.02
CA VAL A 646 18.42 -7.91 10.95
C VAL A 646 17.95 -9.16 10.22
N ASP A 647 18.53 -10.30 10.60
CA ASP A 647 18.04 -11.63 10.22
C ASP A 647 17.19 -12.24 11.33
N LEU A 648 16.08 -12.88 10.96
CA LEU A 648 15.35 -13.83 11.77
C LEU A 648 15.59 -15.26 11.26
N ILE A 649 16.06 -16.14 12.13
CA ILE A 649 16.37 -17.55 11.81
C ILE A 649 15.43 -18.45 12.62
N SER A 650 14.70 -19.32 11.93
CA SER A 650 13.73 -20.22 12.56
C SER A 650 14.35 -21.49 13.15
N PRO A 651 13.59 -22.27 13.94
CA PRO A 651 14.02 -23.60 14.38
C PRO A 651 14.38 -24.52 13.21
N ALA A 652 13.69 -24.40 12.06
CA ALA A 652 13.97 -25.16 10.84
C ALA A 652 15.16 -24.62 10.00
N LYS A 653 15.82 -23.54 10.44
CA LYS A 653 16.94 -22.86 9.76
C LYS A 653 16.58 -22.22 8.41
N VAL A 654 15.31 -21.85 8.24
CA VAL A 654 14.88 -20.85 7.25
C VAL A 654 15.34 -19.48 7.75
N VAL A 655 15.83 -18.63 6.85
CA VAL A 655 16.37 -17.30 7.18
C VAL A 655 15.54 -16.21 6.52
N SER A 656 15.01 -15.29 7.31
CA SER A 656 14.32 -14.10 6.83
C SER A 656 15.18 -12.87 7.05
N HIS A 657 15.57 -12.19 5.98
CA HIS A 657 16.12 -10.84 6.06
C HIS A 657 14.91 -9.91 6.35
N ILE A 658 14.72 -9.56 7.63
CA ILE A 658 13.57 -8.75 8.06
C ILE A 658 13.86 -7.27 7.95
N ALA A 659 15.13 -6.87 8.12
CA ALA A 659 15.65 -5.56 7.73
C ALA A 659 16.98 -5.72 6.97
N THR A 660 17.18 -4.94 5.92
CA THR A 660 18.47 -4.80 5.23
C THR A 660 18.98 -3.37 5.40
N ALA A 661 20.31 -3.21 5.34
CA ALA A 661 20.91 -1.89 5.31
C ALA A 661 20.47 -1.11 4.05
N ARG A 662 20.17 0.18 4.20
CA ARG A 662 19.72 1.09 3.14
C ARG A 662 20.65 2.28 3.07
N LYS A 663 21.34 2.46 1.95
CA LYS A 663 22.49 3.40 1.85
C LYS A 663 22.14 4.86 2.13
N ASP A 664 20.91 5.29 1.85
CA ASP A 664 20.46 6.68 1.90
C ASP A 664 19.70 7.04 3.20
N ASP A 665 19.45 6.08 4.10
CA ASP A 665 18.68 6.25 5.34
C ASP A 665 19.52 6.85 6.50
N GLU A 666 19.85 8.13 6.34
CA GLU A 666 20.56 8.99 7.30
C GLU A 666 19.80 9.29 8.61
N HIS A 667 18.71 8.57 8.93
CA HIS A 667 17.86 8.92 10.06
C HIS A 667 18.55 8.65 11.41
N ALA A 668 18.72 9.71 12.22
CA ALA A 668 19.34 9.67 13.54
C ALA A 668 18.39 9.11 14.64
N GLY A 669 17.90 7.89 14.40
CA GLY A 669 17.06 7.12 15.31
C GLY A 669 16.67 5.81 14.64
N GLY A 670 16.83 4.68 15.32
CA GLY A 670 16.65 3.35 14.74
C GLY A 670 15.18 2.93 14.60
N TYR A 671 14.81 1.83 15.25
CA TYR A 671 13.47 1.27 15.21
C TYR A 671 12.73 1.60 16.51
N LYS A 672 11.49 2.09 16.39
CA LYS A 672 10.62 2.38 17.53
C LYS A 672 9.26 1.74 17.29
N ASP A 673 8.95 0.73 18.10
CA ASP A 673 7.76 -0.13 18.00
C ASP A 673 7.50 -0.65 16.57
N TRP A 674 8.56 -0.73 15.74
CA TRP A 674 8.44 -1.12 14.35
C TRP A 674 8.27 -2.63 14.25
N THR A 675 7.30 -3.06 13.47
CA THR A 675 6.96 -4.48 13.29
C THR A 675 7.31 -4.92 11.88
N PHE A 676 8.39 -5.70 11.75
CA PHE A 676 8.74 -6.39 10.50
C PHE A 676 7.93 -7.67 10.33
N MET A 677 7.80 -8.15 9.09
CA MET A 677 7.05 -9.37 8.75
C MET A 677 7.84 -10.33 7.84
N SER A 678 7.56 -11.62 7.99
CA SER A 678 8.03 -12.67 7.08
C SER A 678 6.94 -13.70 6.79
N VAL A 679 6.83 -14.06 5.51
CA VAL A 679 6.07 -15.23 5.03
C VAL A 679 6.95 -16.46 4.78
N ALA A 680 8.28 -16.35 4.84
CA ALA A 680 9.21 -17.45 4.52
C ALA A 680 9.01 -18.71 5.40
N HIS A 681 8.49 -18.52 6.61
CA HIS A 681 8.27 -19.53 7.64
C HIS A 681 6.92 -20.28 7.49
N TRP A 682 6.20 -20.08 6.38
CA TRP A 682 4.86 -20.65 6.18
C TRP A 682 4.85 -22.17 6.35
N GLY A 683 3.93 -22.65 7.20
CA GLY A 683 3.75 -24.07 7.52
C GLY A 683 4.80 -24.67 8.46
N GLU A 684 5.74 -23.90 9.01
CA GLU A 684 6.56 -24.35 10.15
C GLU A 684 5.68 -24.66 11.38
N THR A 685 6.17 -25.50 12.29
CA THR A 685 5.48 -25.79 13.57
C THR A 685 5.68 -24.69 14.62
N GLY A 686 6.61 -23.76 14.40
CA GLY A 686 7.00 -22.70 15.35
C GLY A 686 7.78 -23.16 16.59
N VAL A 687 7.79 -24.46 16.91
CA VAL A 687 8.41 -25.01 18.13
C VAL A 687 9.93 -25.08 17.99
N GLY A 688 10.63 -24.57 19.01
CA GLY A 688 12.08 -24.64 19.16
C GLY A 688 12.73 -23.26 19.27
N LYS A 689 14.04 -23.22 19.00
CA LYS A 689 14.88 -22.04 19.15
C LYS A 689 14.80 -21.11 17.93
N TRP A 690 14.22 -19.94 18.14
CA TRP A 690 14.27 -18.78 17.24
C TRP A 690 15.50 -17.92 17.58
N THR A 691 16.15 -17.38 16.55
CA THR A 691 17.35 -16.55 16.70
C THR A 691 17.22 -15.29 15.86
N LEU A 692 17.39 -14.13 16.47
CA LEU A 692 17.65 -12.86 15.77
C LEU A 692 19.16 -12.62 15.69
N VAL A 693 19.61 -12.05 14.58
CA VAL A 693 20.98 -11.54 14.41
C VAL A 693 20.90 -10.08 13.96
N VAL A 694 21.14 -9.16 14.88
CA VAL A 694 21.19 -7.71 14.63
C VAL A 694 22.64 -7.31 14.35
N ARG A 695 22.87 -6.51 13.31
CA ARG A 695 24.20 -6.01 12.91
C ARG A 695 24.13 -4.53 12.60
N ASP A 696 25.18 -3.80 12.93
CA ASP A 696 25.56 -2.61 12.18
C ASP A 696 26.47 -3.10 11.04
N THR A 697 26.12 -2.79 9.79
CA THR A 697 26.81 -3.29 8.60
C THR A 697 27.97 -2.42 8.13
N LYS A 698 28.23 -1.30 8.82
CA LYS A 698 29.39 -0.44 8.57
C LYS A 698 30.33 -0.45 9.77
N GLU A 699 31.54 0.04 9.52
CA GLU A 699 32.52 0.41 10.53
C GLU A 699 32.68 1.93 10.32
N ASN A 700 32.03 2.75 11.16
CA ASN A 700 31.94 4.21 11.00
C ASN A 700 31.76 4.92 12.37
N GLU A 701 31.35 6.19 12.40
CA GLU A 701 31.15 6.94 13.66
C GLU A 701 29.75 6.75 14.28
N HIS A 702 28.85 6.04 13.57
CA HIS A 702 27.51 5.72 14.03
C HIS A 702 27.51 4.41 14.82
N ASN A 703 26.49 4.25 15.67
CA ASN A 703 26.33 3.08 16.52
C ASN A 703 24.95 3.08 17.18
N GLY A 704 24.66 2.03 17.97
CA GLY A 704 23.46 1.99 18.78
C GLY A 704 23.27 0.75 19.64
N THR A 705 22.09 0.65 20.23
CA THR A 705 21.73 -0.32 21.27
C THR A 705 20.42 -1.02 20.91
N PHE A 706 20.43 -2.35 20.90
CA PHE A 706 19.22 -3.16 20.81
C PHE A 706 18.55 -3.19 22.20
N ILE A 707 17.37 -2.59 22.32
CA ILE A 707 16.68 -2.40 23.61
C ILE A 707 15.86 -3.66 23.94
N ASP A 708 14.85 -3.97 23.14
CA ASP A 708 13.98 -5.12 23.28
C ASP A 708 13.27 -5.51 21.98
N TRP A 709 12.64 -6.68 22.00
CA TRP A 709 11.84 -7.21 20.90
C TRP A 709 10.71 -8.10 21.40
N HIS A 710 9.75 -8.37 20.50
CA HIS A 710 8.53 -9.10 20.79
C HIS A 710 8.14 -9.94 19.56
N LEU A 711 8.15 -11.27 19.73
CA LEU A 711 7.88 -12.25 18.67
C LEU A 711 6.37 -12.55 18.61
N LYS A 712 5.75 -12.31 17.46
CA LYS A 712 4.34 -12.57 17.21
C LYS A 712 4.22 -13.61 16.09
N LEU A 713 3.81 -14.82 16.44
CA LEU A 713 3.61 -15.96 15.55
C LEU A 713 2.13 -16.09 15.18
N TRP A 714 1.82 -16.17 13.88
CA TRP A 714 0.45 -16.24 13.36
C TRP A 714 0.25 -17.54 12.58
N GLY A 715 -0.96 -18.09 12.57
CA GLY A 715 -1.27 -19.21 11.69
C GLY A 715 -2.57 -19.94 11.93
N GLU A 716 -2.62 -21.20 11.52
CA GLU A 716 -3.83 -22.02 11.59
C GLU A 716 -4.04 -22.59 13.00
N SER A 717 -5.29 -22.58 13.47
CA SER A 717 -5.65 -23.11 14.78
C SER A 717 -5.56 -24.65 14.91
N ILE A 718 -5.34 -25.12 16.14
CA ILE A 718 -5.51 -26.55 16.50
C ILE A 718 -7.00 -26.88 16.49
N ASP A 719 -7.79 -26.07 17.19
CA ASP A 719 -9.22 -26.26 17.42
C ASP A 719 -10.00 -24.98 17.01
N ALA A 720 -10.87 -25.10 16.01
CA ALA A 720 -11.63 -23.99 15.45
C ALA A 720 -12.68 -23.45 16.43
N ASP A 721 -13.24 -24.29 17.31
CA ASP A 721 -14.30 -23.86 18.25
C ASP A 721 -13.75 -22.98 19.39
N LYS A 722 -12.42 -22.85 19.49
CA LYS A 722 -11.73 -22.02 20.50
C LYS A 722 -11.18 -20.69 19.97
N THR A 723 -11.20 -20.44 18.66
CA THR A 723 -10.61 -19.21 18.12
C THR A 723 -11.50 -18.00 18.39
N THR A 724 -10.92 -16.95 18.94
CA THR A 724 -11.54 -15.62 19.07
C THR A 724 -11.22 -14.76 17.84
N LEU A 725 -11.98 -13.68 17.64
CA LEU A 725 -11.55 -12.60 16.74
C LEU A 725 -10.40 -11.83 17.40
N LEU A 726 -9.40 -11.43 16.59
CA LEU A 726 -8.32 -10.56 17.03
C LEU A 726 -8.92 -9.22 17.55
N PRO A 727 -8.50 -8.70 18.72
CA PRO A 727 -9.00 -7.43 19.23
C PRO A 727 -8.63 -6.26 18.30
N MET A 728 -9.44 -5.20 18.33
CA MET A 728 -9.15 -3.97 17.58
C MET A 728 -7.91 -3.29 18.17
N PRO A 729 -6.89 -2.94 17.37
CA PRO A 729 -5.64 -2.39 17.87
C PRO A 729 -5.83 -0.98 18.45
N ASN A 730 -5.01 -0.58 19.42
CA ASN A 730 -5.03 0.72 20.06
C ASN A 730 -3.77 1.52 19.71
N ALA A 731 -3.63 2.72 20.29
CA ALA A 731 -2.39 3.49 20.19
C ALA A 731 -1.29 2.91 21.08
N ASP A 732 -1.66 2.21 22.15
CA ASP A 732 -0.81 1.82 23.27
C ASP A 732 -0.60 0.29 23.37
N ASP A 733 -0.87 -0.48 22.29
CA ASP A 733 -0.83 -1.97 22.34
C ASP A 733 0.56 -2.53 22.66
N ASP A 734 1.60 -1.90 22.11
CA ASP A 734 3.02 -2.26 22.31
C ASP A 734 3.69 -1.41 23.42
N ALA A 735 2.95 -0.50 24.05
CA ALA A 735 3.43 0.41 25.10
C ALA A 735 3.59 -0.26 26.49
N ASP A 736 3.73 -1.60 26.52
CA ASP A 736 3.88 -2.36 27.75
C ASP A 736 5.21 -3.09 27.89
N HIS A 737 6.17 -2.76 27.03
CA HIS A 737 7.57 -3.23 27.08
C HIS A 737 8.26 -3.00 28.43
N ASP A 738 7.88 -1.99 29.23
CA ASP A 738 8.39 -1.83 30.61
C ASP A 738 8.06 -2.99 31.57
N LYS A 739 7.07 -3.85 31.24
CA LYS A 739 6.66 -4.97 32.10
C LYS A 739 7.62 -6.16 31.99
N ILE A 740 8.68 -6.15 32.79
CA ILE A 740 9.59 -7.30 32.93
C ILE A 740 8.81 -8.53 33.44
N SER A 741 8.67 -9.56 32.58
CA SER A 741 8.04 -10.82 32.95
C SER A 741 9.00 -11.69 33.77
N SER A 742 8.73 -11.85 35.06
CA SER A 742 9.57 -12.59 36.02
C SER A 742 9.65 -14.11 35.82
N THR A 743 9.06 -14.63 34.74
CA THR A 743 9.03 -16.07 34.40
C THR A 743 9.94 -16.46 33.23
N VAL A 744 10.68 -15.53 32.63
CA VAL A 744 11.54 -15.78 31.47
C VAL A 744 13.01 -15.51 31.81
N THR A 745 13.88 -16.49 31.55
CA THR A 745 15.33 -16.30 31.60
C THR A 745 15.74 -15.26 30.55
N PRO A 746 16.52 -14.21 30.90
CA PRO A 746 16.93 -13.20 29.93
C PRO A 746 17.70 -13.85 28.76
N PRO A 747 17.49 -13.38 27.51
CA PRO A 747 18.01 -14.05 26.33
C PRO A 747 19.54 -14.12 26.35
N ALA A 748 20.10 -15.26 25.93
CA ALA A 748 21.52 -15.59 26.04
C ALA A 748 22.40 -14.86 24.97
N ALA A 749 22.30 -13.53 24.95
CA ALA A 749 22.82 -12.72 23.86
C ALA A 749 24.35 -12.73 23.78
N THR A 750 24.89 -13.21 22.66
CA THR A 750 26.31 -13.53 22.43
C THR A 750 26.82 -12.84 21.17
N SER A 751 28.08 -12.41 21.14
CA SER A 751 28.65 -11.50 20.12
C SER A 751 29.59 -12.18 19.11
N THR A 752 29.42 -13.47 18.82
CA THR A 752 30.33 -14.23 17.93
C THR A 752 29.57 -15.15 16.97
N VAL A 753 29.81 -14.97 15.66
CA VAL A 753 29.26 -15.80 14.58
C VAL A 753 30.36 -16.72 14.03
N PRO A 754 30.21 -18.05 14.08
CA PRO A 754 31.01 -18.96 13.25
C PRO A 754 30.59 -18.81 11.79
N ALA A 755 31.56 -18.69 10.87
CA ALA A 755 31.27 -18.47 9.45
C ALA A 755 30.46 -19.63 8.83
N ALA A 756 29.42 -19.28 8.06
CA ALA A 756 28.78 -20.21 7.14
C ALA A 756 29.68 -20.42 5.90
N PRO A 757 29.66 -21.61 5.26
CA PRO A 757 30.52 -21.89 4.11
C PRO A 757 30.06 -21.17 2.85
N GLU A 758 30.96 -20.41 2.23
CA GLU A 758 30.77 -19.90 0.86
C GLU A 758 30.79 -21.05 -0.16
N PRO A 759 30.04 -20.94 -1.28
CA PRO A 759 30.10 -21.92 -2.36
C PRO A 759 31.44 -21.81 -3.10
N THR A 760 32.27 -22.86 -2.99
CA THR A 760 33.59 -22.91 -3.62
C THR A 760 33.49 -23.04 -5.14
N HIS A 761 33.78 -21.95 -5.86
CA HIS A 761 34.15 -22.01 -7.28
C HIS A 761 35.67 -22.20 -7.42
N GLU A 762 36.09 -23.36 -7.95
CA GLU A 762 37.49 -23.61 -8.33
C GLU A 762 37.77 -23.04 -9.73
N ASP A 763 38.36 -21.84 -9.80
CA ASP A 763 38.91 -21.29 -11.06
C ASP A 763 40.44 -21.41 -11.09
N THR A 764 40.94 -22.57 -11.56
CA THR A 764 42.37 -22.79 -11.75
C THR A 764 42.89 -22.14 -13.03
N VAL A 765 43.42 -20.92 -12.94
CA VAL A 765 44.28 -20.34 -13.98
C VAL A 765 45.63 -19.89 -13.41
N THR A 766 46.70 -20.52 -13.89
CA THR A 766 48.08 -20.28 -13.43
C THR A 766 48.63 -18.93 -13.89
N LYS A 767 49.26 -18.18 -12.98
CA LYS A 767 50.00 -16.94 -13.28
C LYS A 767 51.52 -17.19 -13.23
N PRO A 768 52.26 -17.07 -14.33
CA PRO A 768 53.72 -17.22 -14.33
C PRO A 768 54.42 -16.09 -13.56
N THR A 769 55.52 -16.45 -12.88
CA THR A 769 56.45 -15.52 -12.23
C THR A 769 57.74 -15.40 -13.04
N ASP A 770 58.33 -14.20 -13.10
CA ASP A 770 59.79 -14.08 -13.18
C ASP A 770 60.29 -12.77 -12.54
N HIS A 771 61.58 -12.70 -12.24
CA HIS A 771 62.20 -11.73 -11.30
C HIS A 771 63.20 -10.72 -12.00
N PRO A 772 64.23 -10.14 -11.34
CA PRO A 772 64.17 -8.92 -10.52
C PRO A 772 65.24 -7.83 -10.83
N GLU A 773 65.15 -6.61 -10.26
CA GLU A 773 66.34 -5.79 -9.86
C GLU A 773 66.06 -4.62 -8.86
N ARG A 774 67.11 -3.88 -8.41
CA ARG A 774 67.28 -3.31 -7.02
C ARG A 774 68.60 -2.45 -6.93
N PRO A 775 68.93 -1.51 -5.98
CA PRO A 775 68.25 -0.89 -4.79
C PRO A 775 68.43 0.66 -4.48
N THR A 776 67.68 1.18 -3.47
CA THR A 776 68.03 2.17 -2.37
C THR A 776 68.51 3.66 -2.52
N LYS A 777 67.76 4.57 -1.84
CA LYS A 777 68.13 5.66 -0.85
C LYS A 777 69.19 6.76 -1.20
N PRO A 778 69.46 7.84 -0.38
CA PRO A 778 69.02 8.20 0.99
C PRO A 778 68.38 9.63 1.14
N ALA A 779 68.41 10.25 2.34
CA ALA A 779 67.79 11.57 2.66
C ALA A 779 68.51 12.32 3.83
N ALA A 780 68.36 13.67 3.95
CA ALA A 780 68.09 14.47 5.18
C ALA A 780 68.66 15.94 5.26
N LYS A 781 67.80 16.91 5.64
CA LYS A 781 68.04 18.14 6.49
C LYS A 781 69.07 19.23 6.03
N PRO A 782 69.20 20.43 6.68
CA PRO A 782 68.52 21.02 7.88
C PRO A 782 67.94 22.47 7.75
N THR A 783 67.41 23.02 8.87
CA THR A 783 66.77 24.36 9.10
C THR A 783 67.76 25.47 9.55
N PRO A 784 67.34 26.77 9.67
CA PRO A 784 66.98 27.42 10.98
C PRO A 784 65.74 28.37 10.93
N VAL A 785 64.85 28.51 11.95
CA VAL A 785 64.87 29.34 13.22
C VAL A 785 64.78 30.87 12.92
N ALA A 786 63.92 31.72 13.52
CA ALA A 786 63.37 31.79 14.90
C ALA A 786 61.93 32.43 15.05
N THR A 787 61.25 32.09 16.16
CA THR A 787 60.51 32.88 17.21
C THR A 787 59.80 34.24 16.88
N ASP A 788 58.73 34.71 17.55
CA ASP A 788 58.16 34.51 18.92
C ASP A 788 56.60 34.66 18.99
N ASP A 789 56.00 34.23 20.11
CA ASP A 789 54.61 34.49 20.62
C ASP A 789 54.69 35.53 21.79
N PRO A 790 53.63 36.24 22.31
CA PRO A 790 52.37 35.62 22.82
C PRO A 790 51.05 36.48 22.95
N HIS A 791 49.97 35.79 23.33
CA HIS A 791 48.79 36.17 24.19
C HIS A 791 48.38 37.64 24.48
N ALA A 792 47.08 37.95 24.22
CA ALA A 792 46.03 38.54 25.12
C ALA A 792 44.83 38.99 24.25
N GLU A 793 43.52 38.95 24.55
CA GLU A 793 42.60 38.68 25.68
C GLU A 793 41.61 39.86 25.85
N ALA A 794 40.29 39.60 25.80
CA ALA A 794 39.16 40.54 26.00
C ALA A 794 38.99 41.69 24.95
N THR A 795 37.85 42.41 24.80
CA THR A 795 36.62 42.53 25.64
C THR A 795 35.35 42.84 24.81
N THR A 796 34.20 42.34 25.28
CA THR A 796 32.78 42.74 25.14
C THR A 796 32.30 44.04 24.43
N ALA A 797 31.10 43.93 23.83
CA ALA A 797 29.91 44.82 23.95
C ALA A 797 29.47 45.82 22.81
N ALA A 798 28.40 45.40 22.11
CA ALA A 798 27.06 46.03 22.07
C ALA A 798 26.70 47.22 21.13
N SER A 799 25.44 47.19 20.67
CA SER A 799 24.54 48.28 20.22
C SER A 799 25.05 49.24 19.11
N SER A 800 24.48 49.43 17.91
CA SER A 800 23.13 49.29 17.31
C SER A 800 22.69 50.65 16.72
N TRP A 801 22.36 50.65 15.42
CA TRP A 801 21.38 51.46 14.65
C TRP A 801 21.14 52.99 14.83
N ILE A 802 20.82 53.61 13.67
CA ILE A 802 20.11 54.89 13.40
C ILE A 802 20.95 56.20 13.26
N ASP A 803 20.93 56.73 12.01
CA ASP A 803 21.07 58.14 11.57
C ASP A 803 22.38 58.93 11.86
N LYS A 804 23.03 59.64 10.90
CA LYS A 804 22.56 60.36 9.70
C LYS A 804 23.59 60.41 8.55
N PHE A 805 23.12 60.65 7.32
CA PHE A 805 23.95 60.89 6.12
C PHE A 805 24.91 62.09 6.25
N PRO A 806 26.20 61.94 5.90
CA PRO A 806 27.06 63.05 5.50
C PRO A 806 26.87 63.38 4.02
N THR A 807 26.41 64.60 3.71
CA THR A 807 26.30 65.08 2.32
C THR A 807 27.67 65.43 1.75
N PHE A 808 28.29 64.50 0.99
CA PHE A 808 29.51 64.81 0.26
C PHE A 808 29.25 65.87 -0.83
N GLY A 809 30.03 66.95 -0.80
CA GLY A 809 29.97 68.07 -1.75
C GLY A 809 30.53 67.72 -3.13
N ALA A 810 29.89 66.77 -3.81
CA ALA A 810 30.29 66.31 -5.12
C ALA A 810 30.11 67.42 -6.19
N SER A 811 31.17 67.69 -6.95
CA SER A 811 31.14 68.64 -8.07
C SER A 811 30.04 68.29 -9.09
N LYS A 812 29.55 69.27 -9.85
CA LYS A 812 28.54 69.06 -10.92
C LYS A 812 28.91 67.93 -11.88
N THR A 813 30.20 67.78 -12.20
CA THR A 813 30.72 66.69 -13.04
C THR A 813 30.52 65.32 -12.37
N ALA A 814 30.76 65.22 -11.06
CA ALA A 814 30.59 63.99 -10.30
C ALA A 814 29.10 63.63 -10.11
N GLN A 815 28.21 64.61 -9.91
CA GLN A 815 26.76 64.35 -9.90
C GLN A 815 26.26 63.73 -11.22
N VAL A 816 26.76 64.17 -12.37
CA VAL A 816 26.40 63.56 -13.68
C VAL A 816 26.84 62.10 -13.75
N TRP A 817 28.04 61.76 -13.27
CA TRP A 817 28.49 60.36 -13.19
C TRP A 817 27.70 59.53 -12.18
N ILE A 818 27.35 60.08 -11.01
CA ILE A 818 26.53 59.41 -9.99
C ILE A 818 25.13 59.09 -10.52
N TYR A 819 24.44 60.08 -11.12
CA TYR A 819 23.11 59.84 -11.69
C TYR A 819 23.15 58.97 -12.96
N GLY A 820 24.22 59.05 -13.75
CA GLY A 820 24.46 58.14 -14.88
C GLY A 820 24.62 56.68 -14.43
N ALA A 821 25.44 56.45 -13.40
CA ALA A 821 25.62 55.12 -12.80
C ALA A 821 24.31 54.60 -12.17
N LEU A 822 23.58 55.44 -11.44
CA LEU A 822 22.25 55.10 -10.89
C LEU A 822 21.25 54.70 -11.98
N GLY A 823 21.22 55.43 -13.11
CA GLY A 823 20.39 55.07 -14.26
C GLY A 823 20.78 53.72 -14.87
N LEU A 824 22.08 53.44 -14.98
CA LEU A 824 22.60 52.17 -15.49
C LEU A 824 22.28 51.00 -14.55
N ILE A 825 22.40 51.20 -13.23
CA ILE A 825 22.02 50.23 -12.19
C ILE A 825 20.51 49.95 -12.25
N VAL A 826 19.65 50.98 -12.40
CA VAL A 826 18.20 50.78 -12.54
C VAL A 826 17.87 49.98 -13.80
N VAL A 827 18.52 50.25 -14.94
CA VAL A 827 18.35 49.45 -16.17
C VAL A 827 18.82 48.01 -15.98
N PHE A 828 19.94 47.79 -15.27
CA PHE A 828 20.44 46.46 -14.93
C PHE A 828 19.47 45.69 -14.02
N CYS A 829 18.95 46.31 -12.96
CA CYS A 829 17.97 45.69 -12.06
C CYS A 829 16.64 45.37 -12.77
N ILE A 830 16.18 46.22 -13.70
CA ILE A 830 15.02 45.93 -14.55
C ILE A 830 15.32 44.75 -15.48
N GLY A 831 16.50 44.71 -16.10
CA GLY A 831 16.95 43.59 -16.94
C GLY A 831 17.02 42.27 -16.16
N LEU A 832 17.59 42.29 -14.94
CA LEU A 832 17.66 41.15 -14.04
C LEU A 832 16.26 40.70 -13.57
N GLY A 833 15.36 41.64 -13.27
CA GLY A 833 13.97 41.34 -12.93
C GLY A 833 13.21 40.67 -14.08
N ILE A 834 13.39 41.16 -15.31
CA ILE A 834 12.82 40.55 -16.53
C ILE A 834 13.44 39.16 -16.78
N TYR A 835 14.77 39.02 -16.61
CA TYR A 835 15.46 37.74 -16.73
C TYR A 835 14.95 36.72 -15.70
N LEU A 836 14.86 37.08 -14.42
CA LEU A 836 14.34 36.22 -13.36
C LEU A 836 12.85 35.90 -13.54
N TRP A 837 12.05 36.83 -14.07
CA TRP A 837 10.66 36.57 -14.44
C TRP A 837 10.54 35.60 -15.61
N ILE A 838 11.35 35.74 -16.66
CA ILE A 838 11.42 34.80 -17.79
C ILE A 838 11.94 33.44 -17.33
N ALA A 839 12.96 33.40 -16.47
CA ALA A 839 13.52 32.16 -15.92
C ALA A 839 12.49 31.44 -15.03
N ARG A 840 11.80 32.17 -14.14
CA ARG A 840 10.68 31.63 -13.34
C ARG A 840 9.54 31.14 -14.22
N ARG A 841 9.20 31.87 -15.30
CA ARG A 841 8.14 31.49 -16.25
C ARG A 841 8.54 30.36 -17.20
N ARG A 842 9.84 30.09 -17.39
CA ARG A 842 10.36 28.85 -17.99
C ARG A 842 10.31 27.69 -16.99
N ARG A 843 10.78 27.85 -15.75
CA ARG A 843 10.67 26.82 -14.69
C ARG A 843 9.22 26.42 -14.38
N LEU A 844 8.27 27.35 -14.45
CA LEU A 844 6.83 27.07 -14.33
C LEU A 844 6.19 26.45 -15.58
N ARG A 845 6.98 26.21 -16.64
CA ARG A 845 6.55 25.56 -17.89
C ARG A 845 7.36 24.28 -18.21
N ASN A 846 8.53 24.15 -17.60
CA ASN A 846 9.31 22.92 -17.45
C ASN A 846 9.22 22.49 -15.99
N ASN A 847 8.02 22.07 -15.61
CA ASN A 847 7.74 21.39 -14.36
C ASN A 847 8.24 19.94 -14.54
N PRO A 848 9.10 19.40 -13.65
CA PRO A 848 9.77 18.11 -13.88
C PRO A 848 8.84 16.88 -13.83
N ARG A 849 7.51 17.07 -13.68
CA ARG A 849 6.51 16.02 -13.93
C ARG A 849 6.02 15.98 -15.39
N ASP A 850 6.25 17.03 -16.18
CA ASP A 850 5.75 17.16 -17.56
C ASP A 850 6.83 16.80 -18.61
N ASP A 851 8.12 16.82 -18.25
CA ASP A 851 9.25 16.46 -19.14
C ASP A 851 9.40 14.93 -19.37
N TYR A 852 8.37 14.11 -19.04
CA TYR A 852 8.34 12.65 -19.19
C TYR A 852 7.31 12.11 -20.20
N GLU A 853 6.65 12.97 -20.98
CA GLU A 853 5.81 12.54 -22.11
C GLU A 853 6.69 12.43 -23.38
N PHE A 854 7.13 11.21 -23.72
CA PHE A 854 7.81 10.93 -24.99
C PHE A 854 6.88 11.28 -26.16
N GLU A 855 7.40 12.03 -27.15
CA GLU A 855 6.64 12.33 -28.37
C GLU A 855 6.24 11.03 -29.07
N LEU A 856 4.93 10.87 -29.29
CA LEU A 856 4.39 9.86 -30.20
C LEU A 856 4.96 10.12 -31.60
N LEU A 857 5.63 9.12 -32.17
CA LEU A 857 5.99 9.16 -33.58
C LEU A 857 4.70 9.09 -34.42
N ASP A 858 4.37 10.18 -35.11
CA ASP A 858 3.24 10.22 -36.04
C ASP A 858 3.40 9.13 -37.12
N GLU A 859 2.33 8.37 -37.40
CA GLU A 859 2.41 7.19 -38.28
C GLU A 859 2.74 7.51 -39.76
N GLU A 860 2.75 8.78 -40.17
CA GLU A 860 2.99 9.19 -41.57
C GLU A 860 4.40 8.86 -42.09
N GLU A 861 5.40 8.61 -41.24
CA GLU A 861 6.76 8.25 -41.71
C GLU A 861 6.91 6.77 -42.16
N ARG A 862 5.88 5.93 -42.00
CA ARG A 862 5.97 4.49 -42.32
C ARG A 862 5.76 4.14 -43.82
N ASP A 863 5.19 5.04 -44.61
CA ASP A 863 4.87 4.82 -46.03
C ASP A 863 5.99 5.28 -47.02
N GLY A 864 7.18 5.63 -46.53
CA GLY A 864 8.30 6.16 -47.33
C GLY A 864 8.98 5.18 -48.30
N LEU A 865 8.52 3.92 -48.43
CA LEU A 865 9.21 2.85 -49.16
C LEU A 865 8.59 2.54 -50.54
N ASN A 866 8.64 3.49 -51.48
CA ASN A 866 8.36 3.20 -52.89
C ASN A 866 9.21 4.04 -53.87
N PRO A 867 10.27 3.48 -54.49
CA PRO A 867 11.34 4.25 -55.15
C PRO A 867 11.03 4.66 -56.61
N GLU A 868 9.80 5.10 -56.93
CA GLU A 868 9.44 5.43 -58.33
C GLU A 868 8.48 6.63 -58.48
N LYS A 869 8.96 7.86 -58.25
CA LYS A 869 8.48 9.14 -58.89
C LYS A 869 9.26 10.41 -58.47
N ALA A 870 10.60 10.38 -58.54
CA ALA A 870 11.44 11.54 -58.23
C ALA A 870 11.44 12.65 -59.33
N ALA A 871 10.29 13.26 -59.65
CA ALA A 871 10.21 14.29 -60.71
C ALA A 871 9.01 15.28 -60.69
N ALA A 872 8.76 16.07 -59.62
CA ALA A 872 8.05 17.36 -59.77
C ALA A 872 8.24 18.38 -58.61
N LYS A 873 8.71 19.59 -58.97
CA LYS A 873 8.49 20.91 -58.33
C LYS A 873 8.18 21.01 -56.81
N LYS A 874 9.22 21.39 -56.06
CA LYS A 874 9.35 22.68 -55.32
C LYS A 874 8.17 23.16 -54.43
N GLY A 875 8.44 23.24 -53.13
CA GLY A 875 8.80 24.56 -52.56
C GLY A 875 8.07 25.09 -51.32
N LYS A 876 8.50 24.66 -50.12
CA LYS A 876 8.80 25.54 -48.96
C LYS A 876 9.45 24.73 -47.84
N GLY A 877 10.70 25.02 -47.50
CA GLY A 877 11.39 24.40 -46.36
C GLY A 877 11.51 25.34 -45.16
N ARG A 878 11.49 24.79 -43.95
CA ARG A 878 11.99 25.44 -42.73
C ARG A 878 13.09 24.53 -42.16
N ARG A 879 14.18 25.13 -41.67
CA ARG A 879 15.45 24.43 -41.42
C ARG A 879 15.51 23.89 -39.99
N THR A 880 15.99 22.67 -39.85
CA THR A 880 16.62 22.17 -38.62
C THR A 880 17.94 22.91 -38.36
N ARG A 881 18.37 22.97 -37.09
CA ARG A 881 19.79 23.11 -36.73
C ARG A 881 20.02 22.79 -35.25
N GLY A 882 21.02 21.95 -34.97
CA GLY A 882 21.66 21.83 -33.66
C GLY A 882 23.18 21.95 -33.83
N GLY A 883 23.89 22.15 -32.71
CA GLY A 883 25.32 21.81 -32.53
C GLY A 883 26.39 22.50 -33.38
N GLU A 884 26.86 23.68 -32.96
CA GLU A 884 28.21 24.23 -33.20
C GLU A 884 28.64 24.88 -31.85
N LEU A 885 29.62 24.45 -31.02
CA LEU A 885 31.07 24.12 -31.10
C LEU A 885 32.04 25.27 -30.72
N TYR A 886 32.60 25.16 -29.50
CA TYR A 886 33.94 25.59 -28.99
C TYR A 886 34.36 27.10 -28.86
N ASP A 887 34.55 27.50 -27.58
CA ASP A 887 35.86 27.86 -26.95
C ASP A 887 36.38 29.33 -26.87
N ALA A 888 37.37 29.50 -25.98
CA ALA A 888 38.27 30.62 -25.67
C ALA A 888 37.72 31.82 -24.87
N PHE A 889 37.90 31.81 -23.54
CA PHE A 889 38.99 32.51 -22.82
C PHE A 889 39.04 32.05 -21.34
N ALA A 890 40.16 32.26 -20.63
CA ALA A 890 40.49 31.58 -19.36
C ALA A 890 40.84 32.54 -18.18
N MET A 891 41.18 31.95 -17.02
CA MET A 891 41.44 32.54 -15.69
C MET A 891 40.15 32.94 -14.90
N GLY A 892 40.00 32.65 -13.61
CA GLY A 892 40.81 31.83 -12.68
C GLY A 892 41.55 32.62 -11.59
N SER A 893 40.99 32.62 -10.38
CA SER A 893 41.60 32.97 -9.07
C SER A 893 40.64 32.54 -7.96
N ASP A 894 41.15 32.28 -6.75
CA ASP A 894 40.39 31.85 -5.57
C ASP A 894 39.88 33.03 -4.70
N ASP A 895 39.33 32.67 -3.52
CA ASP A 895 39.05 33.45 -2.30
C ASP A 895 37.75 34.30 -2.20
N ASP A 896 36.71 33.64 -1.67
CA ASP A 896 35.87 33.98 -0.50
C ASP A 896 34.88 35.19 -0.39
N ASP A 897 33.84 34.93 0.43
CA ASP A 897 32.88 35.80 1.14
C ASP A 897 31.96 36.81 0.40
N GLU A 898 30.65 36.48 0.32
CA GLU A 898 29.58 36.99 1.23
C GLU A 898 28.16 37.05 0.59
N PHE A 899 27.22 36.38 1.28
CA PHE A 899 25.76 36.55 1.33
C PHE A 899 24.78 35.94 0.29
N ASP A 900 23.94 35.05 0.83
CA ASP A 900 22.67 34.53 0.31
C ASP A 900 21.58 35.56 0.01
N ALA A 901 20.62 35.16 -0.84
CA ALA A 901 19.20 35.33 -0.51
C ALA A 901 18.29 34.34 -1.28
N TYR A 902 17.25 33.83 -0.60
CA TYR A 902 16.10 33.11 -1.18
C TYR A 902 16.32 31.72 -1.81
N ARG A 903 16.79 30.75 -1.01
CA ARG A 903 16.30 29.35 -1.18
C ARG A 903 16.19 28.47 0.08
N ASP A 904 15.61 29.00 1.16
CA ASP A 904 14.82 28.13 2.07
C ASP A 904 13.41 28.69 2.30
N ARG A 905 12.44 27.78 2.28
CA ARG A 905 11.09 27.80 2.89
C ARG A 905 10.48 26.38 2.84
N SER A 906 11.27 25.37 3.21
CA SER A 906 10.77 23.99 3.35
C SER A 906 11.55 23.11 4.35
N ALA A 907 12.73 23.53 4.85
CA ALA A 907 13.39 22.82 5.96
C ALA A 907 12.91 23.34 7.32
N GLU A 908 12.86 24.67 7.52
CA GLU A 908 12.39 25.32 8.76
C GLU A 908 10.85 25.25 8.97
N ARG A 909 10.29 24.05 9.11
CA ARG A 909 9.01 23.83 9.82
C ARG A 909 8.88 22.46 10.51
N LEU A 910 10.00 21.79 10.78
CA LEU A 910 10.05 20.60 11.64
C LEU A 910 11.01 20.74 12.84
N ALA A 911 11.67 21.90 12.99
CA ALA A 911 12.28 22.36 14.22
C ALA A 911 11.58 23.66 14.63
N GLY A 912 11.07 23.75 15.86
CA GLY A 912 10.29 24.92 16.33
C GLY A 912 8.96 24.61 17.02
N VAL A 913 8.95 23.65 17.95
CA VAL A 913 8.03 23.61 19.10
C VAL A 913 8.93 23.39 20.32
N ASP A 914 8.76 24.20 21.36
CA ASP A 914 9.73 24.28 22.46
C ASP A 914 9.88 22.97 23.27
N GLU A 915 11.13 22.60 23.59
CA GLU A 915 11.42 21.57 24.58
C GLU A 915 11.17 22.12 26.00
N ALA A 916 10.00 21.81 26.54
CA ALA A 916 9.71 21.86 27.97
C ALA A 916 8.80 20.69 28.37
N ASP A 917 8.90 20.28 29.64
CA ASP A 917 8.02 19.29 30.30
C ASP A 917 7.98 17.86 29.72
N GLN A 918 9.13 17.17 29.68
CA GLN A 918 9.14 15.72 29.97
C GLN A 918 10.47 15.15 30.49
N GLN A 919 11.06 15.78 31.51
CA GLN A 919 12.16 15.20 32.29
C GLN A 919 11.66 14.83 33.69
N TYR A 920 11.35 13.55 33.92
CA TYR A 920 10.99 13.02 35.26
C TYR A 920 12.11 12.13 35.81
N VAL A 921 13.05 12.77 36.49
CA VAL A 921 13.90 12.08 37.48
C VAL A 921 13.06 11.88 38.73
N VAL A 922 12.81 10.63 39.12
CA VAL A 922 12.27 10.31 40.45
C VAL A 922 13.45 10.10 41.39
N GLY A 923 13.88 11.19 42.02
CA GLY A 923 14.75 11.15 43.20
C GLY A 923 13.89 10.95 44.44
N GLU A 924 14.16 9.90 45.21
CA GLU A 924 13.61 9.75 46.55
C GLU A 924 14.38 10.66 47.52
N GLU A 925 13.69 11.59 48.20
CA GLU A 925 14.18 12.15 49.46
C GLU A 925 13.16 11.87 50.56
N SER A 926 13.72 11.62 51.75
CA SER A 926 13.03 11.14 52.95
C SER A 926 12.49 12.27 53.81
N ASP A 927 11.39 12.02 54.51
CA ASP A 927 11.13 12.64 55.82
C ASP A 927 10.66 11.55 56.81
N ASP A 928 11.21 11.61 58.03
CA ASP A 928 10.89 10.71 59.15
C ASP A 928 9.62 11.15 59.90
N GLU A 929 8.83 10.19 60.42
CA GLU A 929 8.53 10.16 61.87
C GLU A 929 7.82 8.88 62.36
N GLY A 930 8.26 8.39 63.53
CA GLY A 930 7.38 7.81 64.57
C GLY A 930 6.97 6.33 64.48
N GLY A 931 7.78 5.40 65.03
CA GLY A 931 7.37 3.99 65.13
C GLY A 931 8.29 3.01 65.88
N ALA A 932 8.83 3.35 67.06
CA ALA A 932 9.75 2.48 67.78
C ALA A 932 9.08 1.37 68.63
N VAL A 933 9.61 0.13 68.56
CA VAL A 933 9.78 -0.83 69.68
C VAL A 933 11.02 -1.73 69.40
N ASP A 934 11.70 -2.14 70.47
CA ASP A 934 12.80 -3.11 70.60
C ASP A 934 12.52 -4.51 69.94
N GLU A 935 13.43 -5.50 69.85
CA GLU A 935 14.50 -5.85 70.80
C GLU A 935 15.56 -6.88 70.25
N LYS A 936 16.87 -6.64 70.52
CA LYS A 936 18.02 -7.62 70.60
C LYS A 936 18.33 -8.54 69.39
N ALA A 937 19.52 -9.13 69.24
CA ALA A 937 20.90 -8.81 69.66
C ALA A 937 21.91 -9.80 68.99
N ALA A 938 23.20 -9.49 69.11
CA ALA A 938 24.38 -10.33 68.81
C ALA A 938 24.74 -10.61 67.32
N GLU A 939 26.00 -10.78 66.92
CA GLU A 939 27.23 -9.96 67.10
C GLU A 939 28.42 -10.66 66.38
N LYS A 940 29.18 -9.90 65.56
CA LYS A 940 30.55 -10.15 65.05
C LYS A 940 30.89 -11.45 64.25
N GLN A 941 31.31 -11.25 62.98
CA GLN A 941 32.72 -11.30 62.47
C GLN A 941 33.61 -12.56 62.73
N PRO A 942 34.79 -12.77 62.05
CA PRO A 942 35.46 -11.93 61.02
C PRO A 942 36.17 -12.67 59.83
N LEU A 943 36.76 -11.86 58.91
CA LEU A 943 38.09 -12.00 58.24
C LEU A 943 38.44 -13.13 57.24
N GLY A 944 39.33 -12.77 56.29
CA GLY A 944 40.23 -13.67 55.53
C GLY A 944 39.68 -14.17 54.18
N GLN A 945 39.75 -13.46 53.04
CA GLN A 945 40.87 -12.78 52.37
C GLN A 945 41.94 -13.71 51.75
N SER A 946 42.06 -13.63 50.41
CA SER A 946 43.20 -14.05 49.57
C SER A 946 43.54 -15.55 49.43
N ARG A 947 43.22 -16.12 48.27
CA ARG A 947 44.25 -16.44 47.25
C ARG A 947 43.66 -16.61 45.84
N ARG A 948 44.58 -16.69 44.87
CA ARG A 948 44.39 -17.07 43.46
C ARG A 948 43.95 -18.55 43.36
N ASP A 949 43.44 -19.05 42.23
CA ASP A 949 43.45 -18.51 40.85
C ASP A 949 42.04 -18.40 40.25
#